data_AF-A0A918BD64-F1
#
_entry.id   AF-A0A918BD64-F1
#
_cell.length_a   1.000
_cell.length_b   1.000
_cell.length_c   1.000
_cell.angle_alpha   90.00
_cell.angle_beta   90.00
_cell.angle_gamma   90.00
#
_symmetry.space_group_name_H-M   'P 1'
#
loop_
_entity.id
_entity.type
_entity.pdbx_description
1 polymer ?
#
loop_
_entity_poly.entity_id
_entity_poly.type
_entity_poly.pdbx_seq_one_letter_code
_entity_poly.pdbx_strand_id
1 'polypeptide(L)'
;MSAGRLGESLRAARVKAGLTQEEVARRAGVSVRTLRHIERGQVRSPRAESLDRVARVVGYELVPAPGVRPGGGRTDPSSATLCEVRLLGPMTVLCADTPVPMPPKLRALLGLLALQADQVVRHDEIAEVLWPDEVPPGYANLLHTYAGRLRHIFGRGTGRRAGERRIGTVRGGYVFDSGDVRLDLRVFEERVARAAQTAASDPAAALDLYGRALRGRQGRLLQDVPQLWQHPAAVRVIQRHVDIAIDCADLALRLNRPGFAVEHLTPAAHEEPLHESLQARMMLALAGSGRRAAALHLFADLRTRLRRELGVEPSDEMWRARYTVLTMDTSEPPLPPRRPGIAAPAPRASQAPQALPASSRHPRQGPSGRTGSRSPRGGPVPAEVSRGSDDGARVRDDGPSHGRSAVAPEPVRGIAHPAQLPPMVTPFTGRELQLRALDELMDLRGADGAGVGIGVVHGPAEIGKTALAVRWAHRRRGEFPDGQLYADLRGSTGRPVPVLTVLVRALRSLGVRDEWLPDTVEEASVLLRSLVAGRRFLMLLDDVAHPEQVRALLPGTPGNLVLATSRSPLMDLVTREGATPVPVGPLAPAESYALLEAHLGVERTAAEPDATAELAALCGHLPLALRTAAARFAARPPMSVRAAVAELSGAGAAVPRPCFPHPCFPPPGTRPQAVADGADDRRRTGRGPADTGADSAAAG
;
A
#
# COMPACT_ATOMS: atom_id res chain seq x y z
N MET A 1 -7.31 -47.75 27.05
CA MET A 1 -8.31 -48.85 27.07
C MET A 1 -9.40 -48.54 26.04
N SER A 2 -9.91 -49.52 25.27
CA SER A 2 -11.01 -49.24 24.33
C SER A 2 -12.30 -48.92 25.10
N ALA A 3 -13.15 -48.04 24.55
CA ALA A 3 -14.38 -47.56 25.21
C ALA A 3 -15.34 -48.70 25.63
N GLY A 4 -15.31 -49.83 24.93
CA GLY A 4 -16.10 -51.02 25.28
C GLY A 4 -15.68 -51.66 26.61
N ARG A 5 -14.37 -51.85 26.84
CA ARG A 5 -13.85 -52.46 28.09
C ARG A 5 -14.09 -51.57 29.32
N LEU A 6 -14.10 -50.25 29.12
CA LEU A 6 -14.33 -49.28 30.19
C LEU A 6 -15.81 -49.29 30.65
N GLY A 7 -16.76 -49.43 29.72
CA GLY A 7 -18.19 -49.59 30.06
C GLY A 7 -18.49 -50.85 30.86
N GLU A 8 -17.91 -51.99 30.45
CA GLU A 8 -18.04 -53.27 31.16
C GLU A 8 -17.44 -53.23 32.56
N SER A 9 -16.27 -52.59 32.72
CA SER A 9 -15.60 -52.46 34.01
C SER A 9 -16.38 -51.59 35.00
N LEU A 10 -16.98 -50.49 34.54
CA LEU A 10 -17.87 -49.66 35.35
C LEU A 10 -19.15 -50.41 35.76
N ARG A 11 -19.72 -51.21 34.84
CA ARG A 11 -20.88 -52.06 35.16
C ARG A 11 -20.51 -53.11 36.21
N ALA A 12 -19.35 -53.76 36.09
CA ALA A 12 -18.87 -54.74 37.05
C ALA A 12 -18.62 -54.12 38.43
N ALA A 13 -17.99 -52.94 38.48
CA ALA A 13 -17.78 -52.18 39.72
C ALA A 13 -19.11 -51.79 40.39
N ARG A 14 -20.09 -51.34 39.61
CA ARG A 14 -21.44 -51.04 40.11
C ARG A 14 -22.13 -52.26 40.72
N VAL A 15 -22.10 -53.41 40.03
CA VAL A 15 -22.71 -54.66 40.51
C VAL A 15 -22.01 -55.13 41.79
N LYS A 16 -20.68 -55.05 41.85
CA LYS A 16 -19.90 -55.36 43.06
C LYS A 16 -20.24 -54.45 44.24
N ALA A 17 -20.56 -53.18 43.97
CA ALA A 17 -21.00 -52.22 44.98
C ALA A 17 -22.50 -52.36 45.36
N GLY A 18 -23.25 -53.28 44.74
CA GLY A 18 -24.67 -53.51 45.02
C GLY A 18 -25.61 -52.37 44.60
N LEU A 19 -25.17 -51.46 43.72
CA LEU A 19 -25.93 -50.27 43.35
C LEU A 19 -26.75 -50.47 42.06
N THR A 20 -27.98 -49.97 42.02
CA THR A 20 -28.79 -49.95 40.78
C THR A 20 -28.33 -48.83 39.85
N GLN A 21 -28.67 -48.91 38.56
CA GLN A 21 -28.35 -47.82 37.60
C GLN A 21 -29.00 -46.50 38.02
N GLU A 22 -30.21 -46.54 38.59
CA GLU A 22 -30.91 -45.36 39.07
C GLU A 22 -30.21 -44.71 40.28
N GLU A 23 -29.72 -45.53 41.21
CA GLU A 23 -29.02 -45.04 42.39
C GLU A 23 -27.68 -44.39 42.02
N VAL A 24 -26.91 -45.01 41.12
CA VAL A 24 -25.65 -44.43 40.62
C VAL A 24 -25.91 -43.17 39.80
N ALA A 25 -26.92 -43.16 38.93
CA ALA A 25 -27.28 -42.01 38.13
C ALA A 25 -27.67 -40.81 39.02
N ARG A 26 -28.49 -41.05 40.04
CA ARG A 26 -28.89 -40.03 41.03
C ARG A 26 -27.70 -39.49 41.80
N ARG A 27 -26.83 -40.36 42.32
CA ARG A 27 -25.64 -39.98 43.11
C ARG A 27 -24.55 -39.30 42.28
N ALA A 28 -24.39 -39.69 41.02
CA ALA A 28 -23.41 -39.09 40.10
C ALA A 28 -23.93 -37.84 39.38
N GLY A 29 -25.22 -37.51 39.52
CA GLY A 29 -25.85 -36.38 38.84
C GLY A 29 -25.90 -36.54 37.31
N VAL A 30 -26.10 -37.76 36.82
CA VAL A 30 -26.26 -38.09 35.39
C VAL A 30 -27.60 -38.77 35.15
N SER A 31 -28.13 -38.76 33.93
CA SER A 31 -29.36 -39.48 33.65
C SER A 31 -29.13 -41.00 33.59
N VAL A 32 -30.14 -41.78 33.99
CA VAL A 32 -30.11 -43.25 33.93
C VAL A 32 -29.83 -43.74 32.51
N ARG A 33 -30.36 -43.04 31.50
CA ARG A 33 -30.10 -43.29 30.07
C ARG A 33 -28.62 -43.10 29.72
N THR A 34 -27.99 -42.03 30.21
CA THR A 34 -26.57 -41.77 29.98
C THR A 34 -25.69 -42.83 30.63
N LEU A 35 -25.98 -43.20 31.88
CA LEU A 35 -25.25 -44.29 32.56
C LEU A 35 -25.40 -45.62 31.81
N ARG A 36 -26.61 -45.96 31.36
CA ARG A 36 -26.89 -47.18 30.58
C ARG A 36 -26.12 -47.22 29.26
N HIS A 37 -26.00 -46.09 28.57
CA HIS A 37 -25.25 -46.02 27.31
C HIS A 37 -23.72 -46.13 27.53
N ILE A 38 -23.21 -45.60 28.65
CA ILE A 38 -21.80 -45.74 29.05
C ILE A 38 -21.49 -47.20 29.40
N GLU A 39 -22.32 -47.85 30.22
CA GLU A 39 -22.13 -49.26 30.62
C GLU A 39 -22.21 -50.24 29.45
N ARG A 40 -22.93 -49.91 28.39
CA ARG A 40 -23.02 -50.72 27.16
C ARG A 40 -21.93 -50.40 26.13
N GLY A 41 -21.00 -49.49 26.43
CA GLY A 41 -19.95 -49.08 25.49
C GLY A 41 -20.49 -48.37 24.24
N GLN A 42 -21.76 -47.91 24.26
CA GLN A 42 -22.42 -47.25 23.12
C GLN A 42 -21.93 -45.81 22.91
N VAL A 43 -21.20 -45.26 23.89
CA VAL A 43 -20.58 -43.95 23.81
C VAL A 43 -19.08 -44.13 23.55
N ARG A 44 -18.63 -43.85 22.32
CA ARG A 44 -17.22 -44.02 21.90
C ARG A 44 -16.22 -43.16 22.70
N SER A 45 -16.66 -42.02 23.24
CA SER A 45 -15.86 -41.16 24.12
C SER A 45 -16.76 -40.39 25.09
N PRO A 46 -17.07 -40.95 26.26
CA PRO A 46 -17.92 -40.25 27.23
C PRO A 46 -17.16 -39.05 27.83
N ARG A 47 -17.89 -38.01 28.24
CA ARG A 47 -17.28 -36.82 28.86
C ARG A 47 -16.53 -37.24 30.13
N ALA A 48 -15.25 -36.85 30.25
CA ALA A 48 -14.37 -37.25 31.35
C ALA A 48 -14.95 -36.93 32.73
N GLU A 49 -15.66 -35.80 32.88
CA GLU A 49 -16.30 -35.39 34.14
C GLU A 49 -17.54 -36.23 34.51
N SER A 50 -18.30 -36.71 33.53
CA SER A 50 -19.43 -37.64 33.79
C SER A 50 -18.91 -39.03 34.14
N LEU A 51 -17.81 -39.45 33.49
CA LEU A 51 -17.11 -40.69 33.81
C LEU A 51 -16.50 -40.67 35.20
N ASP A 52 -15.80 -39.60 35.57
CA ASP A 52 -15.17 -39.44 36.88
C ASP A 52 -16.20 -39.45 38.02
N ARG A 53 -17.34 -38.78 37.83
CA ARG A 53 -18.44 -38.82 38.80
C ARG A 53 -19.06 -40.21 38.94
N VAL A 54 -19.31 -40.91 37.83
CA VAL A 54 -19.84 -42.28 37.87
C VAL A 54 -18.82 -43.23 38.51
N ALA A 55 -17.54 -43.13 38.11
CA ALA A 55 -16.45 -43.95 38.60
C ALA A 55 -16.24 -43.79 40.11
N ARG A 56 -16.28 -42.55 40.63
CA ARG A 56 -16.19 -42.26 42.06
C ARG A 56 -17.35 -42.88 42.86
N VAL A 57 -18.57 -42.84 42.33
CA VAL A 57 -19.75 -43.42 43.01
C VAL A 57 -19.69 -44.94 43.08
N VAL A 58 -19.09 -45.59 42.08
CA VAL A 58 -18.95 -47.06 42.05
C VAL A 58 -17.59 -47.55 42.58
N GLY A 59 -16.74 -46.65 43.09
CA GLY A 59 -15.42 -46.98 43.64
C GLY A 59 -14.42 -47.49 42.58
N TYR A 60 -14.56 -47.05 41.33
CA TYR A 60 -13.67 -47.42 40.23
C TYR A 60 -12.63 -46.32 39.98
N GLU A 61 -11.35 -46.68 40.01
CA GLU A 61 -10.25 -45.73 39.82
C GLU A 61 -9.89 -45.62 38.33
N LEU A 62 -10.07 -44.44 37.75
CA LEU A 62 -9.76 -44.16 36.34
C LEU A 62 -8.25 -43.88 36.20
N VAL A 63 -7.47 -44.87 35.77
CA VAL A 63 -6.05 -44.67 35.45
C VAL A 63 -5.92 -43.82 34.17
N PRO A 64 -5.34 -42.61 34.21
CA PRO A 64 -5.11 -41.80 33.01
C PRO A 64 -4.04 -42.46 32.12
N ALA A 65 -4.22 -42.37 30.79
CA ALA A 65 -3.26 -42.90 29.83
C ALA A 65 -1.90 -42.18 29.96
N PRO A 66 -0.76 -42.89 29.88
CA PRO A 66 0.55 -42.29 30.13
C PRO A 66 1.05 -41.47 28.93
N GLY A 67 1.53 -40.25 29.19
CA GLY A 67 2.35 -39.50 28.24
C GLY A 67 2.38 -37.99 28.48
N VAL A 68 3.35 -37.52 29.28
CA VAL A 68 4.20 -36.31 29.16
C VAL A 68 4.72 -35.97 30.57
N ARG A 69 6.04 -36.02 30.78
CA ARG A 69 6.71 -35.67 32.05
C ARG A 69 6.90 -34.15 32.14
N PRO A 70 6.66 -33.50 33.30
CA PRO A 70 7.14 -32.14 33.55
C PRO A 70 8.57 -32.18 34.13
N GLY A 71 9.45 -31.34 33.57
CA GLY A 71 10.78 -31.09 34.13
C GLY A 71 10.66 -30.28 35.43
N GLY A 72 11.36 -30.72 36.46
CA GLY A 72 11.34 -30.11 37.78
C GLY A 72 12.10 -28.78 37.83
N GLY A 73 11.44 -27.77 38.40
CA GLY A 73 12.06 -26.61 39.02
C GLY A 73 11.33 -26.37 40.34
N ARG A 74 12.07 -26.35 41.46
CA ARG A 74 11.54 -25.94 42.77
C ARG A 74 11.02 -24.50 42.66
N THR A 75 9.72 -24.30 42.84
CA THR A 75 9.10 -22.98 43.02
C THR A 75 8.77 -22.76 44.49
N ASP A 76 9.18 -21.61 45.00
CA ASP A 76 8.85 -21.08 46.32
C ASP A 76 7.33 -21.07 46.60
N PRO A 77 6.89 -21.28 47.86
CA PRO A 77 5.48 -21.35 48.24
C PRO A 77 4.76 -19.98 48.32
N SER A 78 5.25 -18.95 47.62
CA SER A 78 4.69 -17.58 47.65
C SER A 78 3.76 -17.23 46.48
N SER A 79 3.64 -18.08 45.45
CA SER A 79 2.70 -17.83 44.35
C SER A 79 1.31 -18.33 44.73
N ALA A 80 0.50 -17.48 45.35
CA ALA A 80 -0.95 -17.68 45.33
C ALA A 80 -1.38 -17.99 43.89
N THR A 81 -2.29 -18.94 43.74
CA THR A 81 -2.74 -19.58 42.50
C THR A 81 -3.29 -18.56 41.48
N LEU A 82 -2.40 -17.79 40.86
CA LEU A 82 -2.74 -16.76 39.88
C LEU A 82 -3.13 -17.47 38.58
N CYS A 83 -4.34 -17.18 38.09
CA CYS A 83 -4.67 -17.57 36.73
C CYS A 83 -4.00 -16.59 35.77
N GLU A 84 -3.50 -17.10 34.65
CA GLU A 84 -2.99 -16.34 33.52
C GLU A 84 -3.98 -16.47 32.36
N VAL A 85 -4.33 -15.34 31.75
CA VAL A 85 -5.16 -15.28 30.54
C VAL A 85 -4.28 -14.75 29.42
N ARG A 86 -4.17 -15.51 28.33
CA ARG A 86 -3.42 -15.12 27.14
C ARG A 86 -4.36 -14.85 25.98
N LEU A 87 -4.29 -13.66 25.41
CA LEU A 87 -5.07 -13.20 24.26
C LEU A 87 -4.20 -12.94 23.03
N LEU A 88 -2.90 -12.65 23.21
CA LEU A 88 -1.94 -12.29 22.15
C LEU A 88 -1.47 -13.51 21.35
N GLY A 89 -2.42 -14.30 20.85
CA GLY A 89 -2.22 -15.58 20.18
C GLY A 89 -3.46 -16.46 20.30
N PRO A 90 -3.33 -17.80 20.37
CA PRO A 90 -4.45 -18.65 20.75
C PRO A 90 -4.90 -18.35 22.18
N MET A 91 -6.21 -18.23 22.37
CA MET A 91 -6.81 -17.92 23.66
C MET A 91 -6.58 -19.08 24.63
N THR A 92 -5.79 -18.83 25.67
CA THR A 92 -5.49 -19.83 26.69
C THR A 92 -5.71 -19.25 28.08
N VAL A 93 -6.27 -20.07 28.96
CA VAL A 93 -6.41 -19.77 30.39
C VAL A 93 -5.63 -20.84 31.14
N LEU A 94 -4.62 -20.40 31.88
CA LEU A 94 -3.80 -21.23 32.73
C LEU A 94 -4.18 -20.92 34.17
N CYS A 95 -4.47 -21.92 34.99
CA CYS A 95 -4.62 -21.73 36.43
C CYS A 95 -3.68 -22.71 37.13
N ALA A 96 -2.79 -22.21 37.98
CA ALA A 96 -1.66 -22.98 38.50
C ALA A 96 -0.87 -23.66 37.36
N ASP A 97 -0.57 -22.89 36.29
CA ASP A 97 0.13 -23.35 35.08
C ASP A 97 -0.53 -24.51 34.31
N THR A 98 -1.78 -24.85 34.66
CA THR A 98 -2.54 -25.91 33.98
C THR A 98 -3.56 -25.29 33.01
N PRO A 99 -3.54 -25.66 31.71
CA PRO A 99 -4.49 -25.12 30.74
C PRO A 99 -5.92 -25.63 31.04
N VAL A 100 -6.86 -24.69 31.12
CA VAL A 100 -8.27 -24.98 31.37
C VAL A 100 -9.02 -25.08 30.05
N PRO A 101 -9.57 -26.27 29.69
CA PRO A 101 -10.33 -26.40 28.46
C PRO A 101 -11.66 -25.66 28.55
N MET A 102 -11.95 -24.84 27.53
CA MET A 102 -13.19 -24.08 27.45
C MET A 102 -13.95 -24.36 26.16
N PRO A 103 -15.30 -24.47 26.20
CA PRO A 103 -16.13 -24.49 25.00
C PRO A 103 -16.01 -23.19 24.20
N PRO A 104 -16.28 -23.19 22.88
CA PRO A 104 -16.12 -22.01 22.01
C PRO A 104 -16.85 -20.76 22.50
N LYS A 105 -18.12 -20.88 22.90
CA LYS A 105 -18.90 -19.74 23.42
C LYS A 105 -18.36 -19.17 24.73
N LEU A 106 -17.76 -20.00 25.58
CA LEU A 106 -17.17 -19.55 26.84
C LEU A 106 -15.85 -18.81 26.59
N ARG A 107 -15.07 -19.25 25.59
CA ARG A 107 -13.89 -18.52 25.10
C ARG A 107 -14.27 -17.17 24.51
N ALA A 108 -15.27 -17.13 23.64
CA ALA A 108 -15.75 -15.87 23.06
C ALA A 108 -16.21 -14.87 24.13
N LEU A 109 -16.96 -15.32 25.13
CA LEU A 109 -17.36 -14.47 26.26
C LEU A 109 -16.14 -13.93 27.02
N LEU A 110 -15.24 -14.80 27.47
CA LEU A 110 -14.08 -14.35 28.23
C LEU A 110 -13.11 -13.52 27.38
N GLY A 111 -12.97 -13.82 26.09
CA GLY A 111 -12.15 -13.04 25.16
C GLY A 111 -12.68 -11.61 25.04
N LEU A 112 -14.00 -11.43 24.89
CA LEU A 112 -14.63 -10.12 24.86
C LEU A 112 -14.41 -9.35 26.17
N LEU A 113 -14.68 -10.01 27.31
CA LEU A 113 -14.50 -9.41 28.63
C LEU A 113 -13.04 -9.04 28.92
N ALA A 114 -12.09 -9.88 28.48
CA ALA A 114 -10.66 -9.65 28.72
C ALA A 114 -10.06 -8.60 27.77
N LEU A 115 -10.59 -8.44 26.55
CA LEU A 115 -10.25 -7.31 25.66
C LEU A 115 -10.72 -5.95 26.23
N GLN A 116 -11.77 -5.98 27.04
CA GLN A 116 -12.33 -4.83 27.74
C GLN A 116 -12.18 -5.00 29.26
N ALA A 117 -11.01 -5.50 29.69
CA ALA A 117 -10.72 -5.69 31.10
C ALA A 117 -10.98 -4.40 31.89
N ASP A 118 -11.53 -4.56 33.09
CA ASP A 118 -11.90 -3.48 34.01
C ASP A 118 -12.98 -2.50 33.46
N GLN A 119 -13.63 -2.85 32.34
CA GLN A 119 -14.76 -2.12 31.76
C GLN A 119 -16.05 -2.96 31.76
N VAL A 120 -17.20 -2.27 31.69
CA VAL A 120 -18.52 -2.93 31.64
C VAL A 120 -18.82 -3.33 30.20
N VAL A 121 -18.92 -4.63 29.95
CA VAL A 121 -19.41 -5.17 28.69
C VAL A 121 -20.90 -5.46 28.82
N ARG A 122 -21.70 -4.86 27.94
CA ARG A 122 -23.16 -4.91 28.04
C ARG A 122 -23.72 -6.23 27.52
N HIS A 123 -24.90 -6.64 28.01
CA HIS A 123 -25.53 -7.90 27.61
C HIS A 123 -25.86 -7.98 26.11
N ASP A 124 -26.24 -6.87 25.50
CA ASP A 124 -26.50 -6.73 24.06
C ASP A 124 -25.24 -6.99 23.24
N GLU A 125 -24.12 -6.34 23.58
CA GLU A 125 -22.82 -6.57 22.94
C GLU A 125 -22.34 -8.03 23.09
N ILE A 126 -22.50 -8.61 24.28
CA ILE A 126 -22.18 -10.02 24.51
C ILE A 126 -23.07 -10.93 23.65
N ALA A 127 -24.35 -10.59 23.51
CA ALA A 127 -25.28 -11.40 22.74
C ALA A 127 -24.92 -11.40 21.24
N GLU A 128 -24.58 -10.25 20.68
CA GLU A 128 -24.11 -10.09 19.29
C GLU A 128 -22.88 -10.96 19.00
N VAL A 129 -21.91 -11.01 19.92
CA VAL A 129 -20.70 -11.82 19.75
C VAL A 129 -20.97 -13.33 19.88
N LEU A 130 -21.80 -13.74 20.85
CA LEU A 130 -22.03 -15.16 21.13
C LEU A 130 -23.05 -15.82 20.19
N TRP A 131 -23.91 -15.02 19.56
CA TRP A 131 -24.99 -15.45 18.69
C TRP A 131 -25.18 -14.45 17.52
N PRO A 132 -24.25 -14.42 16.55
CA PRO A 132 -24.30 -13.45 15.45
C PRO A 132 -25.48 -13.66 14.49
N ASP A 133 -25.98 -14.90 14.35
CA ASP A 133 -27.08 -15.22 13.44
C ASP A 133 -28.46 -15.01 14.08
N GLU A 134 -28.68 -15.56 15.28
CA GLU A 134 -29.96 -15.50 15.98
C GLU A 134 -29.76 -15.60 17.49
N VAL A 135 -30.25 -14.58 18.22
CA VAL A 135 -30.20 -14.53 19.68
C VAL A 135 -31.33 -15.40 20.27
N PRO A 136 -31.03 -16.47 21.05
CA PRO A 136 -32.06 -17.35 21.57
C PRO A 136 -33.01 -16.66 22.54
N PRO A 137 -34.30 -17.05 22.58
CA PRO A 137 -35.20 -16.60 23.62
C PRO A 137 -34.65 -17.00 25.00
N GLY A 138 -34.59 -16.04 25.93
CA GLY A 138 -34.00 -16.26 27.25
C GLY A 138 -32.47 -16.27 27.28
N TYR A 139 -31.78 -15.66 26.30
CA TYR A 139 -30.31 -15.56 26.27
C TYR A 139 -29.70 -15.04 27.58
N ALA A 140 -30.40 -14.16 28.32
CA ALA A 140 -29.96 -13.68 29.64
C ALA A 140 -29.65 -14.81 30.63
N ASN A 141 -30.48 -15.88 30.66
CA ASN A 141 -30.25 -17.05 31.50
C ASN A 141 -29.02 -17.86 31.06
N LEU A 142 -28.77 -17.92 29.75
CA LEU A 142 -27.56 -18.55 29.20
C LEU A 142 -26.32 -17.72 29.53
N LEU A 143 -26.39 -16.38 29.48
CA LEU A 143 -25.31 -15.50 29.91
C LEU A 143 -24.97 -15.70 31.38
N HIS A 144 -25.96 -15.76 32.27
CA HIS A 144 -25.75 -16.09 33.69
C HIS A 144 -25.08 -17.45 33.87
N THR A 145 -25.45 -18.45 33.05
CA THR A 145 -24.83 -19.78 33.06
C THR A 145 -23.36 -19.72 32.63
N TYR A 146 -23.03 -18.98 31.57
CA TYR A 146 -21.66 -18.82 31.11
C TYR A 146 -20.81 -18.03 32.12
N ALA A 147 -21.33 -16.92 32.65
CA ALA A 147 -20.68 -16.16 33.70
C ALA A 147 -20.43 -17.03 34.95
N GLY A 148 -21.40 -17.84 35.36
CA GLY A 148 -21.24 -18.81 36.46
C GLY A 148 -20.11 -19.81 36.21
N ARG A 149 -19.95 -20.31 34.97
CA ARG A 149 -18.83 -21.19 34.60
C ARG A 149 -17.49 -20.47 34.63
N LEU A 150 -17.40 -19.22 34.14
CA LEU A 150 -16.19 -18.42 34.24
C LEU A 150 -15.80 -18.18 35.71
N ARG A 151 -16.76 -17.83 36.56
CA ARG A 151 -16.55 -17.69 38.02
C ARG A 151 -16.03 -18.96 38.64
N HIS A 152 -16.53 -20.13 38.23
CA HIS A 152 -16.02 -21.40 38.72
C HIS A 152 -14.58 -21.65 38.27
N ILE A 153 -14.26 -21.38 37.00
CA ILE A 153 -12.89 -21.52 36.45
C ILE A 153 -11.91 -20.67 37.23
N PHE A 154 -12.22 -19.38 37.38
CA PHE A 154 -11.35 -18.47 38.11
C PHE A 154 -11.41 -18.71 39.63
N GLY A 155 -12.48 -19.27 40.17
CA GLY A 155 -12.59 -19.59 41.60
C GLY A 155 -11.80 -20.84 42.03
N ARG A 156 -11.19 -21.59 41.09
CA ARG A 156 -10.37 -22.76 41.41
C ARG A 156 -9.15 -22.35 42.24
N GLY A 157 -8.94 -22.99 43.38
CA GLY A 157 -7.79 -22.74 44.25
C GLY A 157 -7.87 -21.47 45.12
N THR A 158 -8.73 -20.50 44.80
CA THR A 158 -8.87 -19.22 45.54
C THR A 158 -10.26 -19.01 46.16
N GLY A 159 -11.21 -19.92 45.92
CA GLY A 159 -12.57 -19.89 46.48
C GLY A 159 -13.59 -19.12 45.64
N ARG A 160 -14.89 -19.34 45.94
CA ARG A 160 -16.03 -18.81 45.16
C ARG A 160 -16.07 -17.27 45.10
N ARG A 161 -15.78 -16.58 46.22
CA ARG A 161 -15.76 -15.12 46.29
C ARG A 161 -14.71 -14.49 45.35
N ALA A 162 -13.58 -15.17 45.13
CA ALA A 162 -12.56 -14.72 44.20
C ALA A 162 -13.04 -14.85 42.74
N GLY A 163 -13.80 -15.89 42.41
CA GLY A 163 -14.47 -16.02 41.12
C GLY A 163 -15.51 -14.92 40.86
N GLU A 164 -16.34 -14.61 41.86
CA GLU A 164 -17.36 -13.54 41.79
C GLU A 164 -16.75 -12.14 41.69
N ARG A 165 -15.60 -11.89 42.32
CA ARG A 165 -14.84 -10.64 42.12
C ARG A 165 -14.31 -10.51 40.69
N ARG A 166 -13.70 -11.57 40.16
CA ARG A 166 -13.10 -11.58 38.81
C ARG A 166 -14.12 -11.43 37.69
N ILE A 167 -15.34 -11.96 37.86
CA ILE A 167 -16.45 -11.76 36.92
C ILE A 167 -17.60 -11.09 37.68
N GLY A 168 -17.51 -9.77 37.80
CA GLY A 168 -18.51 -8.95 38.46
C GLY A 168 -19.79 -8.87 37.64
N THR A 169 -20.95 -8.95 38.29
CA THR A 169 -22.23 -8.55 37.68
C THR A 169 -22.50 -7.10 38.01
N VAL A 170 -22.73 -6.30 36.98
CA VAL A 170 -23.21 -4.92 37.09
C VAL A 170 -24.57 -4.81 36.39
N ARG A 171 -25.30 -3.72 36.63
CA ARG A 171 -26.62 -3.53 36.02
C ARG A 171 -26.49 -3.52 34.49
N GLY A 172 -26.99 -4.56 33.83
CA GLY A 172 -27.03 -4.68 32.38
C GLY A 172 -25.76 -5.25 31.72
N GLY A 173 -24.81 -5.78 32.49
CA GLY A 173 -23.55 -6.29 31.92
C GLY A 173 -22.66 -7.07 32.89
N TYR A 174 -21.47 -7.40 32.40
CA TYR A 174 -20.41 -8.05 33.18
C TYR A 174 -19.12 -7.24 33.09
N VAL A 175 -18.32 -7.32 34.15
CA VAL A 175 -16.96 -6.75 34.22
C VAL A 175 -16.00 -7.88 34.50
N PHE A 176 -14.88 -7.90 33.80
CA PHE A 176 -13.74 -8.75 34.14
C PHE A 176 -12.68 -7.94 34.88
N ASP A 177 -12.54 -8.21 36.17
CA ASP A 177 -11.52 -7.59 37.02
C ASP A 177 -10.19 -8.30 36.81
N SER A 178 -9.23 -7.57 36.26
CA SER A 178 -7.90 -8.07 35.93
C SER A 178 -6.89 -8.00 37.08
N GLY A 179 -7.24 -7.43 38.23
CA GLY A 179 -6.30 -7.12 39.32
C GLY A 179 -5.51 -8.33 39.84
N ASP A 180 -6.19 -9.45 40.07
CA ASP A 180 -5.60 -10.71 40.56
C ASP A 180 -5.43 -11.77 39.45
N VAL A 181 -5.42 -11.34 38.18
CA VAL A 181 -5.28 -12.23 37.02
C VAL A 181 -4.18 -11.70 36.12
N ARG A 182 -3.19 -12.55 35.82
CA ARG A 182 -2.12 -12.18 34.90
C ARG A 182 -2.66 -12.15 33.48
N LEU A 183 -3.01 -10.97 32.98
CA LEU A 183 -3.45 -10.77 31.61
C LEU A 183 -2.24 -10.37 30.74
N ASP A 184 -1.94 -11.15 29.71
CA ASP A 184 -0.81 -10.87 28.80
C ASP A 184 -0.92 -9.50 28.10
N LEU A 185 -2.14 -9.09 27.73
CA LEU A 185 -2.43 -7.78 27.16
C LEU A 185 -2.07 -6.63 28.13
N ARG A 186 -2.36 -6.79 29.42
CA ARG A 186 -1.98 -5.81 30.45
C ARG A 186 -0.48 -5.75 30.63
N VAL A 187 0.18 -6.90 30.69
CA VAL A 187 1.65 -7.00 30.75
C VAL A 187 2.30 -6.35 29.53
N PHE A 188 1.68 -6.47 28.35
CA PHE A 188 2.12 -5.78 27.14
C PHE A 188 2.02 -4.25 27.29
N GLU A 189 0.86 -3.72 27.70
CA GLU A 189 0.66 -2.27 27.89
C GLU A 189 1.60 -1.69 28.96
N GLU A 190 1.81 -2.39 30.08
CA GLU A 190 2.75 -1.97 31.13
C GLU A 190 4.19 -1.87 30.62
N ARG A 191 4.62 -2.82 29.77
CA ARG A 191 5.95 -2.78 29.15
C ARG A 191 6.09 -1.64 28.15
N VAL A 192 5.06 -1.40 27.34
CA VAL A 192 5.01 -0.30 26.38
C VAL A 192 5.07 1.04 27.10
N ALA A 193 4.29 1.22 28.16
CA ALA A 193 4.32 2.44 28.97
C ALA A 193 5.71 2.68 29.58
N ARG A 194 6.35 1.63 30.12
CA ARG A 194 7.71 1.72 30.65
C ARG A 194 8.73 2.04 29.55
N ALA A 195 8.59 1.47 28.36
CA ALA A 195 9.45 1.76 27.22
C ALA A 195 9.35 3.23 26.81
N ALA A 196 8.12 3.75 26.68
CA ALA A 196 7.87 5.15 26.34
C ALA A 196 8.47 6.12 27.36
N GLN A 197 8.33 5.84 28.67
CA GLN A 197 8.94 6.65 29.74
C GLN A 197 10.47 6.63 29.69
N THR A 198 11.06 5.49 29.28
CA THR A 198 12.52 5.32 29.22
C THR A 198 13.12 5.92 27.94
N ALA A 199 12.33 6.13 26.89
CA ALA A 199 12.83 6.53 25.57
C ALA A 199 13.57 7.87 25.55
N ALA A 200 13.23 8.79 26.44
CA ALA A 200 13.89 10.10 26.55
C ALA A 200 15.23 10.03 27.28
N SER A 201 15.38 9.14 28.28
CA SER A 201 16.59 9.02 29.09
C SER A 201 17.57 7.98 28.56
N ASP A 202 17.07 6.82 28.14
CA ASP A 202 17.85 5.73 27.58
C ASP A 202 17.10 5.10 26.40
N PRO A 203 17.34 5.60 25.17
CA PRO A 203 16.66 5.10 23.98
C PRO A 203 17.02 3.65 23.65
N ALA A 204 18.20 3.16 24.07
CA ALA A 204 18.60 1.77 23.84
C ALA A 204 17.84 0.81 24.77
N ALA A 205 17.73 1.15 26.07
CA ALA A 205 16.93 0.37 27.01
C ALA A 205 15.43 0.39 26.66
N ALA A 206 14.92 1.53 26.17
CA ALA A 206 13.56 1.64 25.67
C ALA A 206 13.31 0.70 24.47
N LEU A 207 14.28 0.61 23.55
CA LEU A 207 14.19 -0.28 22.40
C LEU A 207 14.09 -1.75 22.82
N ASP A 208 14.90 -2.17 23.80
CA ASP A 208 14.85 -3.52 24.37
C ASP A 208 13.49 -3.83 25.03
N LEU A 209 12.89 -2.85 25.72
CA LEU A 209 11.57 -2.99 26.32
C LEU A 209 10.48 -3.16 25.26
N TYR A 210 10.52 -2.36 24.18
CA TYR A 210 9.62 -2.53 23.03
C TYR A 210 9.78 -3.92 22.38
N GLY A 211 11.00 -4.37 22.13
CA GLY A 211 11.26 -5.70 21.56
C GLY A 211 10.76 -6.84 22.46
N ARG A 212 10.82 -6.70 23.79
CA ARG A 212 10.24 -7.68 24.73
C ARG A 212 8.71 -7.65 24.74
N ALA A 213 8.10 -6.48 24.57
CA ALA A 213 6.65 -6.35 24.47
C ALA A 213 6.14 -7.03 23.18
N LEU A 214 6.73 -6.71 22.03
CA LEU A 214 6.32 -7.24 20.72
C LEU A 214 6.53 -8.76 20.60
N ARG A 215 7.62 -9.31 21.16
CA ARG A 215 7.85 -10.77 21.21
C ARG A 215 6.86 -11.54 22.07
N GLY A 216 6.12 -10.86 22.96
CA GLY A 216 5.09 -11.49 23.78
C GLY A 216 3.92 -12.03 22.95
N ARG A 217 3.73 -11.52 21.73
CA ARG A 217 2.66 -11.94 20.84
C ARG A 217 3.06 -13.17 20.03
N GLN A 218 2.32 -14.27 20.22
CA GLN A 218 2.49 -15.52 19.50
C GLN A 218 1.38 -15.68 18.46
N GLY A 219 1.53 -15.01 17.32
CA GLY A 219 0.58 -15.08 16.21
C GLY A 219 -0.60 -14.11 16.33
N ARG A 220 -1.68 -14.42 15.60
CA ARG A 220 -2.87 -13.55 15.50
C ARG A 220 -3.56 -13.39 16.87
N LEU A 221 -3.96 -12.17 17.21
CA LEU A 221 -4.79 -11.91 18.38
C LEU A 221 -6.05 -12.79 18.35
N LEU A 222 -6.29 -13.54 19.43
CA LEU A 222 -7.44 -14.44 19.56
C LEU A 222 -7.59 -15.38 18.35
N GLN A 223 -6.50 -16.05 17.96
CA GLN A 223 -6.44 -16.87 16.74
C GLN A 223 -7.53 -17.95 16.67
N ASP A 224 -8.01 -18.46 17.80
CA ASP A 224 -9.02 -19.52 17.88
C ASP A 224 -10.45 -19.01 18.16
N VAL A 225 -10.66 -17.68 18.16
CA VAL A 225 -11.96 -17.04 18.42
C VAL A 225 -12.33 -16.07 17.28
N PRO A 226 -12.75 -16.58 16.11
CA PRO A 226 -12.96 -15.78 14.91
C PRO A 226 -14.08 -14.75 15.05
N GLN A 227 -15.07 -14.98 15.93
CA GLN A 227 -16.17 -14.06 16.18
C GLN A 227 -15.69 -12.68 16.68
N LEU A 228 -14.50 -12.63 17.29
CA LEU A 228 -13.95 -11.39 17.83
C LEU A 228 -13.00 -10.68 16.86
N TRP A 229 -12.60 -11.27 15.74
CA TRP A 229 -11.58 -10.68 14.85
C TRP A 229 -11.98 -9.31 14.28
N GLN A 230 -13.27 -9.11 14.00
CA GLN A 230 -13.80 -7.84 13.49
C GLN A 230 -14.43 -6.98 14.59
N HIS A 231 -14.43 -7.46 15.83
CA HIS A 231 -15.03 -6.72 16.93
C HIS A 231 -14.20 -5.46 17.24
N PRO A 232 -14.83 -4.28 17.48
CA PRO A 232 -14.10 -3.02 17.71
C PRO A 232 -13.02 -3.10 18.79
N ALA A 233 -13.27 -3.85 19.88
CA ALA A 233 -12.28 -4.04 20.94
C ALA A 233 -11.02 -4.79 20.48
N ALA A 234 -11.17 -5.80 19.61
CA ALA A 234 -10.02 -6.54 19.07
C ALA A 234 -9.27 -5.69 18.04
N VAL A 235 -10.00 -4.99 17.16
CA VAL A 235 -9.42 -4.06 16.16
C VAL A 235 -8.58 -2.99 16.85
N ARG A 236 -9.07 -2.41 17.96
CA ARG A 236 -8.32 -1.43 18.75
C ARG A 236 -6.99 -1.97 19.27
N VAL A 237 -6.96 -3.21 19.76
CA VAL A 237 -5.72 -3.86 20.24
C VAL A 237 -4.76 -4.14 19.08
N ILE A 238 -5.27 -4.57 17.92
CA ILE A 238 -4.46 -4.79 16.72
C ILE A 238 -3.83 -3.47 16.24
N GLN A 239 -4.63 -2.41 16.11
CA GLN A 239 -4.14 -1.07 15.74
C GLN A 239 -3.08 -0.58 16.73
N ARG A 240 -3.34 -0.71 18.03
CA ARG A 240 -2.38 -0.35 19.08
C ARG A 240 -1.07 -1.12 18.92
N HIS A 241 -1.12 -2.42 18.61
CA HIS A 241 0.09 -3.21 18.38
C HIS A 241 0.87 -2.74 17.14
N VAL A 242 0.18 -2.36 16.07
CA VAL A 242 0.79 -1.77 14.87
C VAL A 242 1.48 -0.45 15.18
N ASP A 243 0.82 0.46 15.91
CA ASP A 243 1.40 1.74 16.33
C ASP A 243 2.69 1.53 17.12
N ILE A 244 2.69 0.61 18.08
CA ILE A 244 3.88 0.28 18.87
C ILE A 244 4.99 -0.35 18.02
N ALA A 245 4.64 -1.16 17.02
CA ALA A 245 5.62 -1.71 16.09
C ALA A 245 6.26 -0.60 15.24
N ILE A 246 5.47 0.38 14.81
CA ILE A 246 5.94 1.59 14.09
C ILE A 246 6.87 2.42 14.98
N ASP A 247 6.47 2.72 16.23
CA ASP A 247 7.27 3.49 17.18
C ASP A 247 8.62 2.81 17.48
N CYS A 248 8.58 1.49 17.68
CA CYS A 248 9.75 0.65 17.88
C CYS A 248 10.70 0.72 16.67
N ALA A 249 10.16 0.65 15.45
CA ALA A 249 10.95 0.74 14.24
C ALA A 249 11.55 2.13 14.03
N ASP A 250 10.79 3.20 14.28
CA ASP A 250 11.30 4.57 14.17
C ASP A 250 12.44 4.80 15.17
N LEU A 251 12.32 4.28 16.40
CA LEU A 251 13.40 4.31 17.39
C LEU A 251 14.62 3.47 16.96
N ALA A 252 14.41 2.26 16.45
CA ALA A 252 15.48 1.40 15.95
C ALA A 252 16.24 2.02 14.78
N LEU A 253 15.53 2.65 13.83
CA LEU A 253 16.11 3.34 12.68
C LEU A 253 16.94 4.55 13.12
N ARG A 254 16.45 5.35 14.09
CA ARG A 254 17.23 6.47 14.67
C ARG A 254 18.52 6.00 15.36
N LEU A 255 18.48 4.83 16.00
CA LEU A 255 19.64 4.21 16.66
C LEU A 255 20.55 3.42 15.69
N ASN A 256 20.29 3.48 14.39
CA ASN A 256 21.01 2.72 13.37
C ASN A 256 21.03 1.20 13.65
N ARG A 257 19.90 0.66 14.12
CA ARG A 257 19.65 -0.78 14.36
C ARG A 257 18.59 -1.35 13.40
N PRO A 258 18.78 -1.28 12.07
CA PRO A 258 17.76 -1.70 11.11
C PRO A 258 17.42 -3.19 11.18
N GLY A 259 18.37 -4.06 11.57
CA GLY A 259 18.11 -5.48 11.77
C GLY A 259 17.08 -5.75 12.88
N PHE A 260 17.12 -4.97 13.97
CA PHE A 260 16.16 -5.05 15.06
C PHE A 260 14.75 -4.61 14.59
N ALA A 261 14.68 -3.55 13.78
CA ALA A 261 13.43 -3.12 13.18
C ALA A 261 12.82 -4.20 12.26
N VAL A 262 13.63 -4.85 11.41
CA VAL A 262 13.16 -5.95 10.55
C VAL A 262 12.60 -7.10 11.38
N GLU A 263 13.32 -7.55 12.42
CA GLU A 263 12.87 -8.65 13.30
C GLU A 263 11.48 -8.37 13.89
N HIS A 264 11.28 -7.18 14.46
CA HIS A 264 10.07 -6.87 15.21
C HIS A 264 8.92 -6.32 14.36
N LEU A 265 9.17 -5.79 13.16
CA LEU A 265 8.12 -5.39 12.22
C LEU A 265 7.55 -6.55 11.40
N THR A 266 8.33 -7.60 11.16
CA THR A 266 7.96 -8.69 10.23
C THR A 266 6.60 -9.32 10.54
N PRO A 267 6.28 -9.68 11.80
CA PRO A 267 4.98 -10.26 12.13
C PRO A 267 3.81 -9.33 11.79
N ALA A 268 3.89 -8.07 12.19
CA ALA A 268 2.85 -7.08 11.93
C ALA A 268 2.70 -6.80 10.42
N ALA A 269 3.82 -6.69 9.69
CA ALA A 269 3.80 -6.43 8.24
C ALA A 269 3.18 -7.58 7.42
N HIS A 270 3.26 -8.82 7.92
CA HIS A 270 2.60 -9.96 7.29
C HIS A 270 1.10 -10.03 7.56
N GLU A 271 0.67 -9.64 8.76
CA GLU A 271 -0.75 -9.61 9.12
C GLU A 271 -1.49 -8.42 8.53
N GLU A 272 -0.81 -7.28 8.40
CA GLU A 272 -1.35 -6.03 7.87
C GLU A 272 -0.64 -5.63 6.56
N PRO A 273 -0.81 -6.41 5.47
CA PRO A 273 -0.09 -6.21 4.22
C PRO A 273 -0.47 -4.92 3.50
N LEU A 274 -1.61 -4.31 3.81
CA LEU A 274 -2.09 -3.06 3.20
C LEU A 274 -1.77 -1.82 4.06
N HIS A 275 -1.20 -1.98 5.27
CA HIS A 275 -0.94 -0.86 6.16
C HIS A 275 0.31 -0.08 5.74
N GLU A 276 0.12 0.99 4.99
CA GLU A 276 1.21 1.69 4.28
C GLU A 276 2.32 2.22 5.20
N SER A 277 1.98 2.84 6.34
CA SER A 277 3.00 3.37 7.27
C SER A 277 3.92 2.29 7.84
N LEU A 278 3.37 1.10 8.11
CA LEU A 278 4.09 -0.06 8.60
C LEU A 278 5.01 -0.62 7.51
N GLN A 279 4.49 -0.74 6.28
CA GLN A 279 5.26 -1.18 5.11
C GLN A 279 6.38 -0.19 4.75
N ALA A 280 6.16 1.12 4.94
CA ALA A 280 7.18 2.14 4.74
C ALA A 280 8.37 1.97 5.70
N ARG A 281 8.13 1.76 7.02
CA ARG A 281 9.22 1.46 7.98
C ARG A 281 9.90 0.14 7.66
N MET A 282 9.15 -0.90 7.28
CA MET A 282 9.74 -2.17 6.87
C MET A 282 10.68 -1.98 5.67
N MET A 283 10.27 -1.20 4.68
CA MET A 283 11.10 -0.88 3.52
C MET A 283 12.39 -0.13 3.91
N LEU A 284 12.30 0.87 4.78
CA LEU A 284 13.48 1.59 5.30
C LEU A 284 14.41 0.69 6.11
N ALA A 285 13.85 -0.19 6.96
CA ALA A 285 14.61 -1.15 7.75
C ALA A 285 15.31 -2.22 6.89
N LEU A 286 14.64 -2.70 5.84
CA LEU A 286 15.25 -3.61 4.85
C LEU A 286 16.41 -2.93 4.10
N ALA A 287 16.24 -1.67 3.69
CA ALA A 287 17.32 -0.93 3.02
C ALA A 287 18.49 -0.66 3.97
N GLY A 288 18.23 -0.21 5.19
CA GLY A 288 19.25 0.03 6.22
C GLY A 288 20.01 -1.23 6.64
N SER A 289 19.41 -2.41 6.52
CA SER A 289 20.06 -3.71 6.77
C SER A 289 20.82 -4.26 5.56
N GLY A 290 21.01 -3.46 4.50
CA GLY A 290 21.70 -3.86 3.26
C GLY A 290 20.85 -4.67 2.28
N ARG A 291 19.56 -4.89 2.57
CA ARG A 291 18.62 -5.65 1.73
C ARG A 291 17.82 -4.73 0.80
N ARG A 292 18.51 -3.85 0.07
CA ARG A 292 17.91 -2.81 -0.80
C ARG A 292 16.97 -3.39 -1.88
N ALA A 293 17.35 -4.51 -2.50
CA ALA A 293 16.49 -5.17 -3.49
C ALA A 293 15.17 -5.65 -2.87
N ALA A 294 15.22 -6.22 -1.65
CA ALA A 294 14.02 -6.65 -0.94
C ALA A 294 13.11 -5.46 -0.57
N ALA A 295 13.70 -4.32 -0.20
CA ALA A 295 12.95 -3.08 0.04
C ALA A 295 12.19 -2.60 -1.20
N LEU A 296 12.84 -2.60 -2.37
CA LEU A 296 12.20 -2.18 -3.62
C LEU A 296 11.14 -3.18 -4.12
N HIS A 297 11.35 -4.49 -3.90
CA HIS A 297 10.34 -5.51 -4.17
C HIS A 297 9.10 -5.34 -3.28
N LEU A 298 9.30 -5.06 -1.99
CA LEU A 298 8.19 -4.79 -1.07
C LEU A 298 7.30 -3.65 -1.57
N PHE A 299 7.89 -2.55 -2.06
CA PHE A 299 7.11 -1.46 -2.67
C PHE A 299 6.32 -1.91 -3.90
N ALA A 300 6.94 -2.66 -4.81
CA ALA A 300 6.29 -3.12 -6.03
C ALA A 300 5.11 -4.06 -5.71
N ASP A 301 5.29 -4.96 -4.74
CA ASP A 301 4.27 -5.89 -4.27
C ASP A 301 3.12 -5.14 -3.58
N LEU A 302 3.44 -4.21 -2.67
CA LEU A 302 2.43 -3.39 -2.00
C LEU A 302 1.60 -2.59 -2.99
N ARG A 303 2.25 -1.90 -3.94
CA ARG A 303 1.57 -1.13 -4.98
C ARG A 303 0.61 -2.00 -5.80
N THR A 304 1.05 -3.21 -6.16
CA THR A 304 0.22 -4.17 -6.90
C THR A 304 -0.99 -4.59 -6.06
N ARG A 305 -0.81 -4.86 -4.76
CA ARG A 305 -1.90 -5.23 -3.84
C ARG A 305 -2.89 -4.10 -3.61
N LEU A 306 -2.42 -2.89 -3.30
CA LEU A 306 -3.27 -1.70 -3.11
C LEU A 306 -4.15 -1.43 -4.34
N ARG A 307 -3.55 -1.51 -5.54
CA ARG A 307 -4.29 -1.33 -6.79
C ARG A 307 -5.32 -2.46 -7.02
N ARG A 308 -4.97 -3.71 -6.70
CA ARG A 308 -5.85 -4.86 -6.90
C ARG A 308 -7.01 -4.90 -5.91
N GLU A 309 -6.75 -4.62 -4.64
CA GLU A 309 -7.70 -4.85 -3.54
C GLU A 309 -8.49 -3.58 -3.17
N LEU A 310 -7.87 -2.40 -3.25
CA LEU A 310 -8.49 -1.13 -2.85
C LEU A 310 -8.67 -0.16 -4.03
N GLY A 311 -8.05 -0.42 -5.18
CA GLY A 311 -8.10 0.49 -6.34
C GLY A 311 -7.35 1.81 -6.12
N VAL A 312 -6.47 1.88 -5.12
CA VAL A 312 -5.71 3.09 -4.76
C VAL A 312 -4.22 2.93 -5.10
N GLU A 313 -3.54 4.05 -5.30
CA GLU A 313 -2.07 4.10 -5.41
C GLU A 313 -1.45 4.31 -4.02
N PRO A 314 -0.15 3.97 -3.83
CA PRO A 314 0.55 4.19 -2.57
C PRO A 314 0.55 5.67 -2.16
N SER A 315 0.40 5.88 -0.87
CA SER A 315 0.51 7.14 -0.14
C SER A 315 1.87 7.82 -0.30
N ASP A 316 1.89 9.13 -0.02
CA ASP A 316 3.10 9.95 -0.04
C ASP A 316 4.18 9.43 0.91
N GLU A 317 3.78 8.87 2.06
CA GLU A 317 4.70 8.28 3.02
C GLU A 317 5.46 7.09 2.41
N MET A 318 4.74 6.21 1.71
CA MET A 318 5.34 5.08 1.02
C MET A 318 6.26 5.54 -0.14
N TRP A 319 5.86 6.57 -0.88
CA TRP A 319 6.68 7.17 -1.93
C TRP A 319 7.94 7.85 -1.38
N ARG A 320 7.85 8.57 -0.27
CA ARG A 320 9.00 9.17 0.43
C ARG A 320 9.97 8.10 0.87
N ALA A 321 9.48 7.03 1.49
CA ALA A 321 10.32 5.92 1.90
C ALA A 321 11.04 5.29 0.70
N ARG A 322 10.36 5.12 -0.45
CA ARG A 322 10.99 4.63 -1.69
C ARG A 322 12.06 5.59 -2.19
N TYR A 323 11.78 6.88 -2.19
CA TYR A 323 12.74 7.91 -2.58
C TYR A 323 13.99 7.84 -1.70
N THR A 324 13.82 7.78 -0.37
CA THR A 324 14.92 7.60 0.58
C THR A 324 15.76 6.36 0.26
N VAL A 325 15.13 5.23 -0.05
CA VAL A 325 15.84 4.01 -0.46
C VAL A 325 16.59 4.19 -1.78
N LEU A 326 16.10 5.00 -2.71
CA LEU A 326 16.76 5.31 -3.98
C LEU A 326 17.93 6.28 -3.82
N THR A 327 17.86 7.21 -2.87
CA THR A 327 18.89 8.22 -2.61
C THR A 327 19.88 7.87 -1.51
N MET A 328 19.66 6.78 -0.76
CA MET A 328 20.63 6.26 0.19
C MET A 328 21.96 6.01 -0.55
N ASP A 329 22.98 6.80 -0.18
CA ASP A 329 24.31 6.74 -0.76
C ASP A 329 24.83 5.30 -0.68
N THR A 330 25.31 4.82 -1.82
CA THR A 330 26.00 3.55 -1.92
C THR A 330 27.32 3.69 -1.17
N SER A 331 27.33 3.31 0.11
CA SER A 331 28.47 2.53 0.58
C SER A 331 28.42 1.25 -0.22
N GLU A 332 29.19 1.23 -1.31
CA GLU A 332 29.44 0.06 -2.13
C GLU A 332 29.64 -1.14 -1.18
N PRO A 333 28.92 -2.26 -1.34
CA PRO A 333 29.22 -3.44 -0.55
C PRO A 333 30.73 -3.72 -0.73
N PRO A 334 31.50 -3.98 0.34
CA PRO A 334 32.92 -4.25 0.20
C PRO A 334 33.02 -5.38 -0.81
N LEU A 335 33.68 -5.08 -1.94
CA LEU A 335 33.97 -6.07 -2.96
C LEU A 335 34.47 -7.32 -2.24
N PRO A 336 33.88 -8.51 -2.49
CA PRO A 336 34.40 -9.72 -1.88
C PRO A 336 35.91 -9.75 -2.15
N PRO A 337 36.76 -10.07 -1.16
CA PRO A 337 38.20 -10.08 -1.37
C PRO A 337 38.45 -10.92 -2.63
N ARG A 338 39.06 -10.29 -3.65
CA ARG A 338 39.43 -10.99 -4.88
C ARG A 338 40.18 -12.23 -4.43
N ARG A 339 39.55 -13.40 -4.60
CA ARG A 339 40.28 -14.66 -4.45
C ARG A 339 41.48 -14.55 -5.38
N PRO A 340 42.72 -14.83 -4.92
CA PRO A 340 43.86 -14.87 -5.82
C PRO A 340 43.47 -15.80 -6.97
N GLY A 341 43.39 -15.21 -8.17
CA GLY A 341 42.89 -15.90 -9.33
C GLY A 341 43.71 -17.16 -9.56
N ILE A 342 43.04 -18.29 -9.75
CA ILE A 342 43.63 -19.40 -10.48
C ILE A 342 44.00 -18.81 -11.84
N ALA A 343 45.31 -18.73 -12.08
CA ALA A 343 45.86 -18.21 -13.31
C ALA A 343 45.30 -19.03 -14.48
N ALA A 344 44.48 -18.39 -15.31
CA ALA A 344 44.24 -18.89 -16.66
C ALA A 344 45.58 -18.82 -17.43
N PRO A 345 45.91 -19.83 -18.25
CA PRO A 345 47.20 -19.91 -18.92
C PRO A 345 47.35 -18.78 -19.94
N ALA A 346 48.51 -18.13 -19.91
CA ALA A 346 48.86 -17.02 -20.79
C ALA A 346 48.83 -17.41 -22.28
N PRO A 347 48.42 -16.51 -23.19
CA PRO A 347 48.52 -16.74 -24.62
C PRO A 347 49.99 -16.74 -25.04
N ARG A 348 50.38 -17.75 -25.83
CA ARG A 348 51.72 -17.87 -26.41
C ARG A 348 52.00 -16.68 -27.34
N ALA A 349 53.09 -15.98 -27.07
CA ALA A 349 53.61 -14.93 -27.95
C ALA A 349 54.19 -15.56 -29.24
N SER A 350 53.65 -15.17 -30.39
CA SER A 350 54.33 -15.32 -31.68
C SER A 350 55.53 -14.39 -31.72
N GLN A 351 56.69 -14.98 -32.02
CA GLN A 351 57.96 -14.30 -32.22
C GLN A 351 57.95 -13.51 -33.53
N ALA A 352 58.52 -12.31 -33.51
CA ALA A 352 59.01 -11.57 -34.68
C ALA A 352 60.51 -11.25 -34.45
N PRO A 353 61.30 -11.07 -35.53
CA PRO A 353 62.72 -11.40 -35.52
C PRO A 353 63.64 -10.32 -34.94
N GLN A 354 64.80 -10.80 -34.50
CA GLN A 354 65.90 -10.12 -33.82
C GLN A 354 66.60 -9.05 -34.70
N ALA A 355 67.08 -7.99 -34.04
CA ALA A 355 68.24 -7.22 -34.47
C ALA A 355 69.17 -6.95 -33.26
N LEU A 356 70.46 -7.24 -33.47
CA LEU A 356 71.62 -7.18 -32.56
C LEU A 356 72.21 -5.73 -32.48
N PRO A 357 73.22 -5.42 -31.62
CA PRO A 357 73.16 -4.28 -30.69
C PRO A 357 74.36 -3.28 -30.78
N ALA A 358 74.47 -2.44 -29.73
CA ALA A 358 75.61 -1.63 -29.26
C ALA A 358 75.62 -0.15 -29.75
N SER A 359 76.06 0.89 -29.02
CA SER A 359 76.86 1.02 -27.79
C SER A 359 76.75 2.44 -27.19
N SER A 360 76.80 2.56 -25.86
CA SER A 360 77.52 3.56 -25.02
C SER A 360 77.50 5.07 -25.33
N ARG A 361 77.12 5.89 -24.33
CA ARG A 361 78.02 6.78 -23.54
C ARG A 361 77.26 7.74 -22.60
N HIS A 362 77.66 7.75 -21.32
CA HIS A 362 77.55 8.85 -20.34
C HIS A 362 78.93 9.58 -20.29
N PRO A 363 79.21 10.67 -19.51
CA PRO A 363 78.43 11.39 -18.46
C PRO A 363 78.62 12.95 -18.43
N ARG A 364 78.14 13.58 -17.31
CA ARG A 364 78.60 14.83 -16.60
C ARG A 364 77.77 16.11 -16.86
N GLN A 365 77.51 17.06 -15.93
CA GLN A 365 77.75 17.32 -14.48
C GLN A 365 76.84 18.54 -14.06
N GLY A 366 76.57 18.76 -12.76
CA GLY A 366 75.68 19.83 -12.18
C GLY A 366 76.28 21.26 -12.09
N PRO A 367 76.07 22.12 -11.05
CA PRO A 367 75.17 22.05 -9.86
C PRO A 367 74.54 23.42 -9.36
N SER A 368 73.92 23.40 -8.15
CA SER A 368 73.64 24.51 -7.17
C SER A 368 72.42 25.43 -7.39
N GLY A 369 71.66 25.90 -6.38
CA GLY A 369 71.68 25.73 -4.91
C GLY A 369 70.45 26.39 -4.20
N ARG A 370 70.16 25.90 -2.98
CA ARG A 370 69.62 26.54 -1.73
C ARG A 370 69.27 28.05 -1.77
N THR A 371 68.29 28.68 -1.09
CA THR A 371 67.55 28.56 0.22
C THR A 371 66.54 29.76 0.21
N GLY A 372 65.32 29.76 0.77
CA GLY A 372 64.97 29.79 2.20
C GLY A 372 64.40 31.15 2.68
N SER A 373 63.12 31.15 3.10
CA SER A 373 62.50 31.90 4.22
C SER A 373 61.81 33.30 4.07
N ARG A 374 60.54 33.31 4.55
CA ARG A 374 59.84 34.19 5.54
C ARG A 374 59.43 35.67 5.24
N SER A 375 58.10 35.89 5.37
CA SER A 375 57.28 37.03 5.86
C SER A 375 57.93 38.07 6.80
N PRO A 376 57.39 39.32 7.02
CA PRO A 376 56.06 39.57 7.67
C PRO A 376 55.31 40.92 7.42
N ARG A 377 54.25 41.13 8.23
CA ARG A 377 53.18 42.16 8.41
C ARG A 377 53.54 43.67 8.49
N GLY A 378 52.53 44.54 8.28
CA GLY A 378 52.26 45.79 9.06
C GLY A 378 51.87 47.08 8.27
N GLY A 379 50.77 47.79 8.64
CA GLY A 379 50.30 49.11 8.09
C GLY A 379 51.07 50.34 8.62
N PRO A 380 50.55 51.61 8.74
CA PRO A 380 49.16 52.16 8.57
C PRO A 380 48.99 53.65 8.00
N VAL A 381 47.73 54.17 7.96
CA VAL A 381 47.14 55.59 8.02
C VAL A 381 47.42 56.71 6.95
N PRO A 382 46.68 57.88 6.88
CA PRO A 382 45.23 58.24 7.09
C PRO A 382 44.60 59.38 6.17
N ALA A 383 43.31 59.72 6.41
CA ALA A 383 42.65 61.07 6.45
C ALA A 383 42.42 61.92 5.14
N GLU A 384 41.41 62.78 4.91
CA GLU A 384 40.31 63.40 5.70
C GLU A 384 39.31 64.21 4.79
N VAL A 385 38.05 64.36 5.26
CA VAL A 385 37.17 65.58 5.34
C VAL A 385 36.60 66.28 4.08
N SER A 386 35.25 66.35 4.03
CA SER A 386 34.48 67.62 4.11
C SER A 386 32.98 67.42 4.32
N ARG A 387 32.44 68.13 5.32
CA ARG A 387 31.01 68.30 5.66
C ARG A 387 30.55 69.69 5.19
N GLY A 388 29.25 69.84 4.96
CA GLY A 388 28.57 71.13 4.90
C GLY A 388 27.05 70.96 4.88
N SER A 389 26.41 71.17 6.03
CA SER A 389 24.96 71.33 6.23
C SER A 389 24.54 72.80 6.01
N ASP A 390 23.32 73.06 5.54
CA ASP A 390 22.19 73.75 6.22
C ASP A 390 21.74 74.87 5.24
N ASP A 391 20.49 75.35 5.11
CA ASP A 391 19.24 75.21 5.84
C ASP A 391 18.11 75.75 4.92
N GLY A 392 16.84 75.40 5.16
CA GLY A 392 15.74 76.02 4.40
C GLY A 392 14.36 75.36 4.50
N ALA A 393 13.73 75.49 5.67
CA ALA A 393 12.41 74.99 6.04
C ALA A 393 11.24 75.35 5.09
N ARG A 394 10.26 74.43 4.96
CA ARG A 394 8.79 74.67 5.04
C ARG A 394 7.98 73.36 5.09
N VAL A 395 7.65 72.97 6.32
CA VAL A 395 6.34 72.52 6.87
C VAL A 395 5.27 71.92 5.92
N ARG A 396 5.02 70.61 6.14
CA ARG A 396 3.76 69.81 6.15
C ARG A 396 2.97 69.60 4.85
N ASP A 397 2.79 68.33 4.45
CA ASP A 397 1.55 67.58 4.73
C ASP A 397 1.74 66.05 4.58
N ASP A 398 0.93 65.29 5.32
CA ASP A 398 1.01 63.86 5.61
C ASP A 398 0.69 62.90 4.44
N GLY A 399 1.38 61.76 4.40
CA GLY A 399 0.96 60.56 3.66
C GLY A 399 2.10 59.56 3.36
N PRO A 400 2.14 58.35 3.97
CA PRO A 400 3.21 57.40 3.72
C PRO A 400 2.95 56.62 2.43
N SER A 401 3.52 57.09 1.33
CA SER A 401 3.75 56.27 0.14
C SER A 401 4.83 55.23 0.44
N HIS A 402 4.40 54.01 0.80
CA HIS A 402 5.27 52.83 0.79
C HIS A 402 5.54 52.41 -0.66
N GLY A 403 6.31 53.23 -1.38
CA GLY A 403 6.99 52.82 -2.61
C GLY A 403 8.15 51.90 -2.27
N ARG A 404 7.85 50.66 -1.84
CA ARG A 404 8.85 49.59 -1.94
C ARG A 404 8.90 49.18 -3.40
N SER A 405 9.84 49.79 -4.11
CA SER A 405 10.35 49.31 -5.39
C SER A 405 10.58 47.80 -5.27
N ALA A 406 9.72 47.02 -5.93
CA ALA A 406 9.87 45.58 -6.03
C ALA A 406 11.12 45.32 -6.87
N VAL A 407 12.24 45.09 -6.19
CA VAL A 407 13.43 44.55 -6.82
C VAL A 407 13.05 43.16 -7.34
N ALA A 408 12.84 43.06 -8.65
CA ALA A 408 12.68 41.79 -9.32
C ALA A 408 13.91 40.92 -8.98
N PRO A 409 13.73 39.67 -8.54
CA PRO A 409 14.87 38.80 -8.25
C PRO A 409 15.64 38.57 -9.55
N GLU A 410 16.90 39.04 -9.59
CA GLU A 410 17.81 38.68 -10.68
C GLU A 410 17.98 37.15 -10.69
N PRO A 411 17.81 36.49 -11.85
CA PRO A 411 18.00 35.07 -11.96
C PRO A 411 19.48 34.73 -11.71
N VAL A 412 19.71 33.88 -10.71
CA VAL A 412 21.02 33.31 -10.40
C VAL A 412 21.59 32.67 -11.67
N ARG A 413 22.65 33.27 -12.23
CA ARG A 413 23.39 32.70 -13.36
C ARG A 413 23.99 31.36 -12.92
N GLY A 414 23.46 30.26 -13.46
CA GLY A 414 24.02 28.91 -13.24
C GLY A 414 23.02 27.76 -13.15
N ILE A 415 21.70 28.01 -13.19
CA ILE A 415 20.71 26.92 -13.20
C ILE A 415 20.69 26.26 -14.59
N ALA A 416 21.10 24.99 -14.66
CA ALA A 416 20.91 24.19 -15.86
C ALA A 416 19.41 24.16 -16.22
N HIS A 417 19.09 24.48 -17.47
CA HIS A 417 17.73 24.45 -17.99
C HIS A 417 17.05 23.09 -17.69
N PRO A 418 15.77 23.08 -17.25
CA PRO A 418 15.07 21.83 -16.97
C PRO A 418 15.12 20.85 -18.15
N ALA A 419 15.47 19.59 -17.91
CA ALA A 419 15.49 18.53 -18.93
C ALA A 419 14.70 17.32 -18.42
N GLN A 420 13.38 17.48 -18.33
CA GLN A 420 12.51 16.57 -17.55
C GLN A 420 11.82 15.48 -18.38
N LEU A 421 12.15 15.35 -19.67
CA LEU A 421 11.48 14.40 -20.55
C LEU A 421 11.69 12.94 -20.08
N PRO A 422 10.61 12.14 -19.94
CA PRO A 422 10.71 10.72 -19.62
C PRO A 422 11.56 9.94 -20.64
N PRO A 423 12.12 8.77 -20.29
CA PRO A 423 12.86 7.95 -21.24
C PRO A 423 11.97 7.51 -22.41
N MET A 424 12.55 7.45 -23.61
CA MET A 424 11.86 6.94 -24.79
C MET A 424 11.56 5.45 -24.66
N VAL A 425 10.36 5.06 -25.09
CA VAL A 425 10.00 3.65 -25.25
C VAL A 425 10.60 3.12 -26.56
N THR A 426 11.37 2.04 -26.48
CA THR A 426 11.92 1.34 -27.65
C THR A 426 11.50 -0.14 -27.65
N PRO A 427 11.36 -0.77 -28.84
CA PRO A 427 11.22 -0.13 -30.15
C PRO A 427 9.91 0.68 -30.25
N PHE A 428 9.90 1.69 -31.12
CA PHE A 428 8.74 2.53 -31.44
C PHE A 428 8.50 2.42 -32.95
N THR A 429 7.29 2.04 -33.35
CA THR A 429 6.91 1.78 -34.75
C THR A 429 5.63 2.51 -35.10
N GLY A 430 5.55 2.98 -36.35
CA GLY A 430 4.40 3.68 -36.89
C GLY A 430 4.25 5.12 -36.39
N ARG A 431 3.05 5.68 -36.59
CA ARG A 431 2.63 7.03 -36.16
C ARG A 431 3.26 8.21 -36.92
N GLU A 432 3.75 7.98 -38.13
CA GLU A 432 4.36 9.02 -38.96
C GLU A 432 3.40 10.19 -39.25
N LEU A 433 2.12 9.90 -39.48
CA LEU A 433 1.11 10.95 -39.70
C LEU A 433 0.93 11.85 -38.47
N GLN A 434 0.87 11.26 -37.27
CA GLN A 434 0.73 12.04 -36.04
C GLN A 434 2.01 12.82 -35.71
N LEU A 435 3.19 12.25 -35.98
CA LEU A 435 4.46 12.96 -35.82
C LEU A 435 4.55 14.17 -36.77
N ARG A 436 4.10 14.03 -38.02
CA ARG A 436 4.02 15.15 -38.98
C ARG A 436 3.05 16.22 -38.54
N ALA A 437 1.86 15.85 -38.04
CA ALA A 437 0.91 16.82 -37.51
C ALA A 437 1.48 17.63 -36.32
N LEU A 438 2.29 16.99 -35.47
CA LEU A 438 3.00 17.69 -34.38
C LEU A 438 4.18 18.55 -34.89
N ASP A 439 4.83 18.14 -35.97
CA ASP A 439 5.85 18.95 -36.65
C ASP A 439 5.23 20.22 -37.27
N GLU A 440 4.08 20.10 -37.97
CA GLU A 440 3.33 21.22 -38.53
C GLU A 440 2.88 22.23 -37.45
N LEU A 441 2.50 21.74 -36.28
CA LEU A 441 2.16 22.59 -35.13
C LEU A 441 3.34 23.46 -34.67
N MET A 442 4.58 22.99 -34.82
CA MET A 442 5.74 23.83 -34.54
C MET A 442 5.99 24.87 -35.61
N ASP A 443 5.82 24.51 -36.89
CA ASP A 443 6.08 25.42 -38.00
C ASP A 443 5.09 26.60 -38.01
N LEU A 444 3.83 26.36 -37.61
CA LEU A 444 2.82 27.41 -37.43
C LEU A 444 3.18 28.45 -36.36
N ARG A 445 4.12 28.17 -35.45
CA ARG A 445 4.63 29.16 -34.48
C ARG A 445 5.50 30.24 -35.11
N GLY A 446 6.04 29.97 -36.30
CA GLY A 446 6.99 30.85 -36.99
C GLY A 446 6.35 31.80 -38.02
N ALA A 447 5.17 31.47 -38.55
CA ALA A 447 4.57 32.20 -39.67
C ALA A 447 3.77 33.43 -39.24
N ASP A 448 3.01 33.35 -38.15
CA ASP A 448 2.19 34.43 -37.59
C ASP A 448 2.44 34.51 -36.08
N GLY A 449 3.32 35.41 -35.64
CA GLY A 449 3.88 35.48 -34.29
C GLY A 449 2.92 35.79 -33.11
N ALA A 450 1.69 35.27 -33.12
CA ALA A 450 0.65 35.57 -32.14
C ALA A 450 0.02 34.29 -31.57
N GLY A 451 0.79 33.47 -30.86
CA GLY A 451 0.21 32.37 -30.07
C GLY A 451 1.19 31.39 -29.46
N VAL A 452 0.77 30.73 -28.39
CA VAL A 452 1.40 29.50 -27.90
C VAL A 452 0.90 28.34 -28.74
N GLY A 453 1.81 27.51 -29.26
CA GLY A 453 1.40 26.28 -29.94
C GLY A 453 0.86 25.28 -28.91
N ILE A 454 -0.43 24.95 -28.97
CA ILE A 454 -1.06 23.97 -28.07
C ILE A 454 -1.48 22.74 -28.88
N GLY A 455 -0.85 21.60 -28.65
CA GLY A 455 -1.21 20.32 -29.24
C GLY A 455 -1.91 19.41 -28.24
N VAL A 456 -3.00 18.76 -28.63
CA VAL A 456 -3.72 17.79 -27.77
C VAL A 456 -3.71 16.42 -28.42
N VAL A 457 -2.82 15.54 -27.97
CA VAL A 457 -2.75 14.14 -28.40
C VAL A 457 -3.82 13.34 -27.67
N HIS A 458 -4.88 12.94 -28.37
CA HIS A 458 -6.02 12.27 -27.74
C HIS A 458 -6.35 10.91 -28.35
N GLY A 459 -7.00 10.05 -27.58
CA GLY A 459 -7.32 8.68 -27.98
C GLY A 459 -7.56 7.74 -26.81
N PRO A 460 -8.00 6.49 -27.07
CA PRO A 460 -8.33 5.52 -26.03
C PRO A 460 -7.14 5.16 -25.13
N ALA A 461 -7.42 4.48 -24.02
CA ALA A 461 -6.38 3.99 -23.11
C ALA A 461 -5.39 3.07 -23.86
N GLU A 462 -4.13 3.07 -23.43
CA GLU A 462 -3.08 2.14 -23.91
C GLU A 462 -2.71 2.26 -25.41
N ILE A 463 -3.26 3.26 -26.11
CA ILE A 463 -3.01 3.48 -27.54
C ILE A 463 -1.63 4.07 -27.87
N GLY A 464 -0.86 4.43 -26.83
CA GLY A 464 0.52 4.94 -26.96
C GLY A 464 0.65 6.47 -27.04
N LYS A 465 -0.34 7.25 -26.57
CA LYS A 465 -0.30 8.73 -26.59
C LYS A 465 0.97 9.30 -25.92
N THR A 466 1.26 8.86 -24.70
CA THR A 466 2.46 9.27 -23.95
C THR A 466 3.73 8.91 -24.71
N ALA A 467 3.81 7.70 -25.26
CA ALA A 467 4.97 7.27 -26.02
C ALA A 467 5.19 8.13 -27.28
N LEU A 468 4.12 8.47 -28.01
CA LEU A 468 4.15 9.37 -29.16
C LEU A 468 4.63 10.77 -28.76
N ALA A 469 4.03 11.35 -27.71
CA ALA A 469 4.35 12.70 -27.26
C ALA A 469 5.80 12.81 -26.75
N VAL A 470 6.26 11.84 -25.94
CA VAL A 470 7.65 11.75 -25.47
C VAL A 470 8.61 11.56 -26.64
N ARG A 471 8.30 10.69 -27.61
CA ARG A 471 9.13 10.47 -28.80
C ARG A 471 9.31 11.75 -29.60
N TRP A 472 8.22 12.47 -29.85
CA TRP A 472 8.26 13.74 -30.55
C TRP A 472 9.07 14.80 -29.76
N ALA A 473 8.83 14.91 -28.45
CA ALA A 473 9.54 15.84 -27.57
C ALA A 473 11.06 15.61 -27.58
N HIS A 474 11.52 14.34 -27.56
CA HIS A 474 12.95 14.02 -27.67
C HIS A 474 13.55 14.42 -29.02
N ARG A 475 12.80 14.25 -30.12
CA ARG A 475 13.26 14.62 -31.47
C ARG A 475 13.45 16.13 -31.62
N ARG A 476 12.59 16.93 -30.98
CA ARG A 476 12.55 18.39 -31.11
C ARG A 476 13.14 19.16 -29.92
N ARG A 477 13.69 18.48 -28.91
CA ARG A 477 14.26 19.11 -27.70
C ARG A 477 15.27 20.23 -27.98
N GLY A 478 16.02 20.15 -29.09
CA GLY A 478 17.01 21.16 -29.50
C GLY A 478 16.41 22.51 -29.88
N GLU A 479 15.11 22.58 -30.18
CA GLU A 479 14.41 23.81 -30.54
C GLU A 479 13.92 24.60 -29.31
N PHE A 480 14.05 24.01 -28.11
CA PHE A 480 13.66 24.57 -26.82
C PHE A 480 14.87 24.71 -25.91
N PRO A 481 15.76 25.69 -26.18
CA PRO A 481 17.02 25.85 -25.45
C PRO A 481 16.83 26.17 -23.97
N ASP A 482 15.70 26.78 -23.61
CA ASP A 482 15.42 27.19 -22.23
C ASP A 482 14.95 26.04 -21.34
N GLY A 483 14.61 24.89 -21.93
CA GLY A 483 14.34 23.63 -21.23
C GLY A 483 13.05 22.94 -21.65
N GLN A 484 12.85 21.76 -21.08
CA GLN A 484 11.65 20.93 -21.22
C GLN A 484 11.11 20.57 -19.83
N LEU A 485 9.84 20.89 -19.60
CA LEU A 485 9.09 20.56 -18.40
C LEU A 485 8.14 19.40 -18.68
N TYR A 486 8.05 18.46 -17.73
CA TYR A 486 7.16 17.31 -17.82
C TYR A 486 6.30 17.19 -16.57
N ALA A 487 5.00 16.98 -16.77
CA ALA A 487 4.05 16.71 -15.70
C ALA A 487 3.09 15.59 -16.09
N ASP A 488 2.98 14.58 -15.23
CA ASP A 488 1.93 13.56 -15.29
C ASP A 488 0.76 14.01 -14.42
N LEU A 489 -0.38 14.34 -15.04
CA LEU A 489 -1.59 14.85 -14.39
C LEU A 489 -2.53 13.74 -13.91
N ARG A 490 -2.26 12.47 -14.22
CA ARG A 490 -2.99 11.28 -13.75
C ARG A 490 -4.51 11.31 -13.97
N GLY A 491 -4.96 12.00 -15.01
CA GLY A 491 -6.37 12.21 -15.31
C GLY A 491 -7.16 10.94 -15.61
N SER A 492 -6.49 9.87 -15.99
CA SER A 492 -7.10 8.57 -16.20
C SER A 492 -7.34 7.74 -14.94
N THR A 493 -6.82 8.17 -13.80
CA THR A 493 -6.86 7.41 -12.53
C THR A 493 -8.11 7.71 -11.68
N GLY A 494 -8.95 8.66 -12.11
CA GLY A 494 -10.13 9.13 -11.35
C GLY A 494 -9.80 10.10 -10.20
N ARG A 495 -8.51 10.34 -9.94
CA ARG A 495 -8.00 11.35 -8.99
C ARG A 495 -6.86 12.15 -9.63
N PRO A 496 -7.16 13.13 -10.50
CA PRO A 496 -6.14 13.93 -11.15
C PRO A 496 -5.29 14.69 -10.12
N VAL A 497 -4.01 14.91 -10.44
CA VAL A 497 -3.11 15.71 -9.59
C VAL A 497 -3.65 17.14 -9.48
N PRO A 498 -3.75 17.72 -8.26
CA PRO A 498 -4.13 19.12 -8.11
C PRO A 498 -3.21 20.04 -8.91
N VAL A 499 -3.80 20.97 -9.65
CA VAL A 499 -3.08 21.87 -10.58
C VAL A 499 -2.00 22.69 -9.85
N LEU A 500 -2.29 23.16 -8.64
CA LEU A 500 -1.33 23.89 -7.80
C LEU A 500 -0.06 23.06 -7.55
N THR A 501 -0.20 21.77 -7.24
CA THR A 501 0.95 20.88 -6.99
C THR A 501 1.85 20.78 -8.22
N VAL A 502 1.26 20.77 -9.41
CA VAL A 502 1.99 20.72 -10.69
C VAL A 502 2.70 22.05 -10.95
N LEU A 503 2.00 23.17 -10.76
CA LEU A 503 2.57 24.51 -10.88
C LEU A 503 3.75 24.72 -9.94
N VAL A 504 3.59 24.39 -8.66
CA VAL A 504 4.64 24.49 -7.63
C VAL A 504 5.87 23.65 -8.01
N ARG A 505 5.67 22.45 -8.56
CA ARG A 505 6.78 21.61 -9.06
C ARG A 505 7.48 22.24 -10.26
N ALA A 506 6.72 22.83 -11.20
CA ALA A 506 7.29 23.52 -12.35
C ALA A 506 8.10 24.76 -11.90
N LEU A 507 7.55 25.57 -10.98
CA LEU A 507 8.21 26.74 -10.42
C LEU A 507 9.53 26.39 -9.71
N ARG A 508 9.53 25.35 -8.87
CA ARG A 508 10.75 24.82 -8.26
C ARG A 508 11.79 24.43 -9.30
N SER A 509 11.36 23.80 -10.38
CA SER A 509 12.24 23.38 -11.48
C SER A 509 12.85 24.57 -12.23
N LEU A 510 12.13 25.70 -12.28
CA LEU A 510 12.60 26.96 -12.85
C LEU A 510 13.48 27.76 -11.87
N GLY A 511 13.74 27.24 -10.67
CA GLY A 511 14.65 27.84 -9.69
C GLY A 511 13.96 28.69 -8.62
N VAL A 512 12.63 28.68 -8.52
CA VAL A 512 11.92 29.38 -7.43
C VAL A 512 12.17 28.64 -6.12
N ARG A 513 12.68 29.37 -5.11
CA ARG A 513 12.91 28.83 -3.76
C ARG A 513 11.59 28.60 -3.05
N ASP A 514 11.58 27.65 -2.11
CA ASP A 514 10.38 27.26 -1.36
C ASP A 514 9.68 28.41 -0.64
N GLU A 515 10.44 29.42 -0.21
CA GLU A 515 9.97 30.63 0.49
C GLU A 515 9.09 31.55 -0.39
N TRP A 516 9.21 31.43 -1.72
CA TRP A 516 8.52 32.28 -2.71
C TRP A 516 7.46 31.51 -3.51
N LEU A 517 7.17 30.26 -3.12
CA LEU A 517 6.16 29.45 -3.82
C LEU A 517 4.76 29.89 -3.38
N PRO A 518 3.89 30.30 -4.32
CA PRO A 518 2.52 30.68 -3.99
C PRO A 518 1.69 29.50 -3.49
N ASP A 519 0.68 29.79 -2.69
CA ASP A 519 -0.30 28.83 -2.15
C ASP A 519 -1.62 28.79 -2.94
N THR A 520 -1.76 29.66 -3.94
CA THR A 520 -2.92 29.71 -4.85
C THR A 520 -2.55 29.38 -6.31
N VAL A 521 -3.51 28.84 -7.06
CA VAL A 521 -3.32 28.47 -8.48
C VAL A 521 -3.10 29.73 -9.32
N GLU A 522 -3.84 30.78 -9.03
CA GLU A 522 -3.83 32.06 -9.73
C GLU A 522 -2.44 32.71 -9.66
N GLU A 523 -1.90 32.87 -8.45
CA GLU A 523 -0.57 33.45 -8.23
C GLU A 523 0.54 32.58 -8.83
N ALA A 524 0.45 31.25 -8.65
CA ALA A 524 1.42 30.33 -9.22
C ALA A 524 1.41 30.36 -10.77
N SER A 525 0.23 30.50 -11.38
CA SER A 525 0.09 30.64 -12.84
C SER A 525 0.66 31.97 -13.35
N VAL A 526 0.43 33.07 -12.62
CA VAL A 526 1.02 34.38 -12.93
C VAL A 526 2.55 34.31 -12.85
N LEU A 527 3.08 33.75 -11.78
CA LEU A 527 4.52 33.60 -11.60
C LEU A 527 5.15 32.73 -12.69
N LEU A 528 4.50 31.61 -13.05
CA LEU A 528 4.95 30.76 -14.15
C LEU A 528 5.04 31.57 -15.45
N ARG A 529 3.97 32.30 -15.81
CA ARG A 529 3.94 33.12 -17.02
C ARG A 529 5.07 34.16 -17.04
N SER A 530 5.35 34.80 -15.90
CA SER A 530 6.46 35.76 -15.78
C SER A 530 7.84 35.11 -15.96
N LEU A 531 8.05 33.88 -15.44
CA LEU A 531 9.34 33.19 -15.54
C LEU A 531 9.63 32.60 -16.92
N VAL A 532 8.58 32.20 -17.64
CA VAL A 532 8.70 31.64 -19.00
C VAL A 532 8.56 32.70 -20.11
N ALA A 533 8.28 33.95 -19.74
CA ALA A 533 8.19 35.06 -20.67
C ALA A 533 9.52 35.29 -21.39
N GLY A 534 9.47 35.43 -22.71
CA GLY A 534 10.66 35.64 -23.55
C GLY A 534 11.60 34.44 -23.66
N ARG A 535 11.21 33.27 -23.12
CA ARG A 535 11.94 32.00 -23.19
C ARG A 535 11.19 31.00 -24.07
N ARG A 536 11.91 29.96 -24.50
CA ARG A 536 11.41 28.88 -25.35
C ARG A 536 11.45 27.55 -24.61
N PHE A 537 10.35 27.25 -23.92
CA PHE A 537 10.10 25.98 -23.25
C PHE A 537 9.20 25.04 -24.05
N LEU A 538 9.45 23.75 -23.89
CA LEU A 538 8.48 22.70 -24.19
C LEU A 538 7.83 22.24 -22.88
N MET A 539 6.50 22.26 -22.81
CA MET A 539 5.73 21.73 -21.69
C MET A 539 4.96 20.50 -22.13
N LEU A 540 5.33 19.33 -21.61
CA LEU A 540 4.65 18.07 -21.88
C LEU A 540 3.75 17.70 -20.69
N LEU A 541 2.44 17.82 -20.87
CA LEU A 541 1.40 17.55 -19.88
C LEU A 541 0.74 16.21 -20.20
N ASP A 542 1.14 15.16 -19.50
CA ASP A 542 0.66 13.80 -19.74
C ASP A 542 -0.60 13.49 -18.94
N ASP A 543 -1.52 12.76 -19.55
CA ASP A 543 -2.77 12.25 -18.96
C ASP A 543 -3.68 13.33 -18.37
N VAL A 544 -3.98 14.38 -19.14
CA VAL A 544 -4.89 15.47 -18.77
C VAL A 544 -6.33 14.95 -18.63
N ALA A 545 -6.99 15.26 -17.51
CA ALA A 545 -8.41 14.98 -17.30
C ALA A 545 -9.31 16.10 -17.85
N HIS A 546 -8.96 17.35 -17.52
CA HIS A 546 -9.82 18.51 -17.75
C HIS A 546 -9.06 19.66 -18.43
N PRO A 547 -9.71 20.42 -19.34
CA PRO A 547 -9.14 21.60 -20.00
C PRO A 547 -8.52 22.63 -19.04
N GLU A 548 -9.13 22.83 -17.87
CA GLU A 548 -8.70 23.81 -16.86
C GLU A 548 -7.28 23.55 -16.34
N GLN A 549 -6.86 22.29 -16.27
CA GLN A 549 -5.51 21.92 -15.83
C GLN A 549 -4.45 22.45 -16.80
N VAL A 550 -4.76 22.43 -18.10
CA VAL A 550 -3.85 22.94 -19.13
C VAL A 550 -3.84 24.46 -19.11
N ARG A 551 -5.00 25.11 -19.00
CA ARG A 551 -5.13 26.59 -18.98
C ARG A 551 -4.26 27.25 -17.93
N ALA A 552 -4.24 26.71 -16.71
CA ALA A 552 -3.42 27.25 -15.63
C ALA A 552 -1.90 27.16 -15.92
N LEU A 553 -1.49 26.18 -16.72
CA LEU A 553 -0.10 25.94 -17.12
C LEU A 553 0.28 26.61 -18.44
N LEU A 554 -0.65 27.32 -19.10
CA LEU A 554 -0.35 27.96 -20.39
C LEU A 554 0.62 29.13 -20.22
N PRO A 555 1.72 29.16 -20.99
CA PRO A 555 2.58 30.33 -21.08
C PRO A 555 1.82 31.49 -21.73
N GLY A 556 2.19 32.73 -21.40
CA GLY A 556 1.56 33.92 -21.98
C GLY A 556 2.26 34.46 -23.23
N THR A 557 3.46 33.95 -23.55
CA THR A 557 4.31 34.49 -24.62
C THR A 557 4.47 33.53 -25.79
N PRO A 558 4.54 34.05 -27.03
CA PRO A 558 4.87 33.24 -28.20
C PRO A 558 6.27 32.63 -28.02
N GLY A 559 6.53 31.52 -28.71
CA GLY A 559 7.80 30.81 -28.60
C GLY A 559 7.83 29.70 -27.54
N ASN A 560 6.75 29.47 -26.81
CA ASN A 560 6.56 28.24 -26.01
C ASN A 560 5.63 27.25 -26.73
N LEU A 561 5.75 25.96 -26.42
CA LEU A 561 4.85 24.92 -26.92
C LEU A 561 4.33 24.07 -25.76
N VAL A 562 3.03 23.83 -25.75
CA VAL A 562 2.35 22.96 -24.77
C VAL A 562 1.80 21.75 -25.51
N LEU A 563 2.26 20.56 -25.13
CA LEU A 563 1.78 19.30 -25.65
C LEU A 563 1.05 18.55 -24.55
N ALA A 564 -0.26 18.37 -24.70
CA ALA A 564 -1.11 17.66 -23.76
C ALA A 564 -1.44 16.26 -24.30
N THR A 565 -1.42 15.22 -23.46
CA THR A 565 -2.03 13.92 -23.80
C THR A 565 -3.33 13.75 -23.01
N SER A 566 -4.38 13.22 -23.62
CA SER A 566 -5.67 12.99 -22.93
C SER A 566 -6.46 11.83 -23.51
N ARG A 567 -7.43 11.32 -22.75
CA ARG A 567 -8.41 10.34 -23.26
C ARG A 567 -9.51 10.99 -24.09
N SER A 568 -9.81 12.27 -23.85
CA SER A 568 -10.78 13.06 -24.59
C SER A 568 -10.08 14.13 -25.44
N PRO A 569 -10.73 14.65 -26.49
CA PRO A 569 -10.13 15.67 -27.36
C PRO A 569 -10.01 17.07 -26.72
N LEU A 570 -10.52 17.27 -25.51
CA LEU A 570 -10.52 18.55 -24.79
C LEU A 570 -11.05 19.72 -25.65
N MET A 571 -12.25 19.58 -26.23
CA MET A 571 -12.81 20.53 -27.20
C MET A 571 -12.85 21.99 -26.74
N ASP A 572 -12.96 22.23 -25.43
CA ASP A 572 -12.91 23.60 -24.91
C ASP A 572 -11.54 24.27 -25.14
N LEU A 573 -10.43 23.51 -25.12
CA LEU A 573 -9.10 24.04 -25.47
C LEU A 573 -8.98 24.35 -26.96
N VAL A 574 -9.59 23.51 -27.80
CA VAL A 574 -9.61 23.70 -29.25
C VAL A 574 -10.35 24.98 -29.60
N THR A 575 -11.51 25.21 -28.97
CA THR A 575 -12.40 26.33 -29.29
C THR A 575 -11.94 27.66 -28.73
N ARG A 576 -11.42 27.70 -27.49
CA ARG A 576 -11.08 28.97 -26.81
C ARG A 576 -9.60 29.35 -26.93
N GLU A 577 -8.73 28.34 -26.92
CA GLU A 577 -7.27 28.54 -26.90
C GLU A 577 -6.59 28.11 -28.22
N GLY A 578 -7.37 27.73 -29.24
CA GLY A 578 -6.84 27.37 -30.56
C GLY A 578 -6.01 26.08 -30.55
N ALA A 579 -6.24 25.19 -29.59
CA ALA A 579 -5.50 23.93 -29.51
C ALA A 579 -5.75 23.04 -30.74
N THR A 580 -4.70 22.41 -31.27
CA THR A 580 -4.80 21.49 -32.40
C THR A 580 -4.96 20.05 -31.89
N PRO A 581 -6.09 19.38 -32.15
CA PRO A 581 -6.28 17.99 -31.75
C PRO A 581 -5.51 17.04 -32.68
N VAL A 582 -4.78 16.09 -32.09
CA VAL A 582 -4.04 15.04 -32.79
C VAL A 582 -4.60 13.68 -32.38
N PRO A 583 -5.51 13.08 -33.19
CA PRO A 583 -6.13 11.81 -32.85
C PRO A 583 -5.17 10.63 -33.01
N VAL A 584 -5.17 9.74 -32.03
CA VAL A 584 -4.39 8.50 -32.01
C VAL A 584 -5.35 7.31 -31.89
N GLY A 585 -5.51 6.57 -32.98
CA GLY A 585 -6.29 5.31 -33.03
C GLY A 585 -5.40 4.07 -32.89
N PRO A 586 -5.92 2.84 -33.06
CA PRO A 586 -5.10 1.62 -33.09
C PRO A 586 -3.99 1.68 -34.16
N LEU A 587 -2.98 0.82 -34.03
CA LEU A 587 -1.95 0.71 -35.07
C LEU A 587 -2.55 0.12 -36.35
N ALA A 588 -2.03 0.54 -37.51
CA ALA A 588 -2.35 -0.15 -38.75
C ALA A 588 -1.84 -1.60 -38.70
N PRO A 589 -2.44 -2.55 -39.45
CA PRO A 589 -1.98 -3.94 -39.47
C PRO A 589 -0.50 -4.09 -39.80
N ALA A 590 0.01 -3.33 -40.77
CA ALA A 590 1.43 -3.32 -41.13
C ALA A 590 2.33 -2.80 -39.99
N GLU A 591 1.90 -1.76 -39.27
CA GLU A 591 2.64 -1.22 -38.11
C GLU A 591 2.64 -2.20 -36.94
N SER A 592 1.53 -2.91 -36.73
CA SER A 592 1.39 -3.95 -35.70
C SER A 592 2.33 -5.12 -35.97
N TYR A 593 2.41 -5.54 -37.24
CA TYR A 593 3.33 -6.58 -37.68
C TYR A 593 4.79 -6.16 -37.45
N ALA A 594 5.17 -4.95 -37.88
CA ALA A 594 6.51 -4.40 -37.66
C ALA A 594 6.88 -4.31 -36.16
N LEU A 595 5.91 -3.99 -35.30
CA LEU A 595 6.12 -3.98 -33.85
C LEU A 595 6.41 -5.38 -33.30
N LEU A 596 5.65 -6.39 -33.74
CA LEU A 596 5.85 -7.78 -33.33
C LEU A 596 7.18 -8.31 -33.86
N GLU A 597 7.52 -8.01 -35.11
CA GLU A 597 8.80 -8.37 -35.73
C GLU A 597 9.99 -7.79 -34.94
N ALA A 598 9.91 -6.53 -34.52
CA ALA A 598 10.95 -5.92 -33.72
C ALA A 598 11.18 -6.59 -32.34
N HIS A 599 10.17 -7.29 -31.80
CA HIS A 599 10.26 -7.97 -30.49
C HIS A 599 10.53 -9.48 -30.61
N LEU A 600 9.96 -10.14 -31.62
CA LEU A 600 10.06 -11.59 -31.82
C LEU A 600 11.17 -12.00 -32.79
N GLY A 601 11.68 -11.04 -33.58
CA GLY A 601 12.69 -11.24 -34.61
C GLY A 601 12.08 -11.62 -35.97
N VAL A 602 12.75 -11.17 -37.03
CA VAL A 602 12.34 -11.35 -38.45
C VAL A 602 12.15 -12.82 -38.81
N GLU A 603 13.02 -13.71 -38.32
CA GLU A 603 12.95 -15.15 -38.65
C GLU A 603 11.63 -15.79 -38.21
N ARG A 604 11.12 -15.41 -37.03
CA ARG A 604 9.90 -16.03 -36.47
C ARG A 604 8.63 -15.45 -37.07
N THR A 605 8.60 -14.14 -37.31
CA THR A 605 7.44 -13.48 -37.92
C THR A 605 7.30 -13.83 -39.40
N ALA A 606 8.43 -13.95 -40.13
CA ALA A 606 8.43 -14.35 -41.53
C ALA A 606 8.09 -15.83 -41.74
N ALA A 607 8.43 -16.71 -40.78
CA ALA A 607 8.06 -18.13 -40.84
C ALA A 607 6.55 -18.37 -40.67
N GLU A 608 5.86 -17.50 -39.92
CA GLU A 608 4.43 -17.63 -39.62
C GLU A 608 3.68 -16.28 -39.78
N PRO A 609 3.56 -15.74 -41.01
CA PRO A 609 2.99 -14.41 -41.23
C PRO A 609 1.51 -14.33 -40.85
N ASP A 610 0.72 -15.37 -41.20
CA ASP A 610 -0.71 -15.42 -40.90
C ASP A 610 -0.98 -15.48 -39.39
N ALA A 611 -0.21 -16.30 -38.65
CA ALA A 611 -0.33 -16.39 -37.20
C ALA A 611 0.11 -15.09 -36.51
N THR A 612 1.10 -14.38 -37.07
CA THR A 612 1.53 -13.07 -36.57
C THR A 612 0.44 -12.01 -36.78
N ALA A 613 -0.24 -12.04 -37.93
CA ALA A 613 -1.37 -11.17 -38.21
C ALA A 613 -2.57 -11.48 -37.29
N GLU A 614 -2.86 -12.76 -37.05
CA GLU A 614 -3.91 -13.20 -36.12
C GLU A 614 -3.60 -12.78 -34.67
N LEU A 615 -2.34 -12.93 -34.23
CA LEU A 615 -1.90 -12.44 -32.93
C LEU A 615 -2.11 -10.92 -32.79
N ALA A 616 -1.84 -10.16 -33.86
CA ALA A 616 -2.05 -8.72 -33.85
C ALA A 616 -3.53 -8.34 -33.75
N ALA A 617 -4.39 -9.07 -34.47
CA ALA A 617 -5.84 -8.90 -34.41
C ALA A 617 -6.41 -9.23 -33.02
N LEU A 618 -5.96 -10.33 -32.39
CA LEU A 618 -6.35 -10.69 -31.02
C LEU A 618 -5.96 -9.61 -29.99
N CYS A 619 -4.85 -8.91 -30.23
CA CYS A 619 -4.41 -7.80 -29.40
C CYS A 619 -5.15 -6.46 -29.70
N GLY A 620 -6.13 -6.47 -30.62
CA GLY A 620 -6.87 -5.27 -31.03
C GLY A 620 -6.00 -4.19 -31.66
N HIS A 621 -4.83 -4.56 -32.21
CA HIS A 621 -3.82 -3.62 -32.72
C HIS A 621 -3.38 -2.54 -31.71
N LEU A 622 -3.46 -2.84 -30.41
CA LEU A 622 -3.03 -1.94 -29.33
C LEU A 622 -1.53 -2.12 -29.03
N PRO A 623 -0.70 -1.06 -29.06
CA PRO A 623 0.75 -1.19 -28.85
C PRO A 623 1.14 -1.91 -27.56
N LEU A 624 0.48 -1.61 -26.43
CA LEU A 624 0.80 -2.23 -25.15
C LEU A 624 0.43 -3.72 -25.12
N ALA A 625 -0.72 -4.09 -25.68
CA ALA A 625 -1.15 -5.49 -25.76
C ALA A 625 -0.19 -6.31 -26.63
N LEU A 626 0.20 -5.79 -27.79
CA LEU A 626 1.18 -6.42 -28.70
C LEU A 626 2.54 -6.63 -28.01
N ARG A 627 3.05 -5.62 -27.29
CA ARG A 627 4.31 -5.73 -26.54
C ARG A 627 4.22 -6.75 -25.41
N THR A 628 3.09 -6.77 -24.69
CA THR A 628 2.88 -7.70 -23.58
C THR A 628 2.79 -9.14 -24.08
N ALA A 629 2.08 -9.35 -25.20
CA ALA A 629 2.03 -10.64 -25.88
C ALA A 629 3.44 -11.07 -26.32
N ALA A 630 4.15 -10.21 -27.06
CA ALA A 630 5.50 -10.51 -27.54
C ALA A 630 6.49 -10.82 -26.40
N ALA A 631 6.49 -10.03 -25.32
CA ALA A 631 7.35 -10.26 -24.16
C ALA A 631 7.06 -11.58 -23.44
N ARG A 632 5.78 -11.93 -23.29
CA ARG A 632 5.35 -13.22 -22.71
C ARG A 632 5.87 -14.40 -23.52
N PHE A 633 5.90 -14.27 -24.84
CA PHE A 633 6.39 -15.34 -25.73
C PHE A 633 7.91 -15.39 -25.83
N ALA A 634 8.59 -14.23 -25.80
CA ALA A 634 10.05 -14.16 -25.79
C ALA A 634 10.67 -14.80 -24.53
N ALA A 635 9.96 -14.79 -23.39
CA ALA A 635 10.44 -15.35 -22.12
C ALA A 635 10.30 -16.88 -22.00
N ARG A 636 9.67 -17.56 -22.97
CA ARG A 636 9.41 -19.01 -22.95
C ARG A 636 10.31 -19.74 -23.97
N PRO A 637 10.57 -21.06 -23.79
CA PRO A 637 11.26 -21.89 -24.80
C PRO A 637 10.64 -21.72 -26.19
N PRO A 638 11.36 -22.00 -27.30
CA PRO A 638 10.93 -21.64 -28.66
C PRO A 638 9.56 -22.27 -28.99
N MET A 639 8.53 -21.47 -28.79
CA MET A 639 7.15 -21.76 -29.10
C MET A 639 6.80 -21.00 -30.38
N SER A 640 6.08 -21.66 -31.28
CA SER A 640 5.63 -21.06 -32.54
C SER A 640 4.62 -19.93 -32.30
N VAL A 641 4.52 -18.99 -33.24
CA VAL A 641 3.54 -17.90 -33.16
C VAL A 641 2.12 -18.48 -33.17
N ARG A 642 1.88 -19.55 -33.92
CA ARG A 642 0.61 -20.28 -33.93
C ARG A 642 0.25 -20.91 -32.58
N ALA A 643 1.21 -21.44 -31.83
CA ALA A 643 0.94 -21.95 -30.48
C ALA A 643 0.59 -20.80 -29.51
N ALA A 644 1.23 -19.64 -29.67
CA ALA A 644 0.91 -18.42 -28.93
C ALA A 644 -0.53 -17.93 -29.21
N VAL A 645 -0.95 -17.93 -30.48
CA VAL A 645 -2.34 -17.65 -30.88
C VAL A 645 -3.30 -18.65 -30.26
N ALA A 646 -3.01 -19.95 -30.34
CA ALA A 646 -3.86 -20.99 -29.77
C ALA A 646 -3.99 -20.87 -28.24
N GLU A 647 -2.95 -20.45 -27.52
CA GLU A 647 -3.02 -20.19 -26.09
C GLU A 647 -3.90 -18.98 -25.76
N LEU A 648 -3.80 -17.88 -26.52
CA LEU A 648 -4.62 -16.69 -26.32
C LEU A 648 -6.09 -16.91 -26.71
N SER A 649 -6.34 -17.72 -27.74
CA SER A 649 -7.68 -18.10 -28.19
C SER A 649 -8.31 -19.21 -27.32
N GLY A 650 -7.49 -20.14 -26.80
CA GLY A 650 -7.91 -21.27 -25.95
C GLY A 650 -8.07 -20.89 -24.47
N ALA A 651 -7.38 -19.85 -23.99
CA ALA A 651 -7.62 -19.20 -22.70
C ALA A 651 -8.83 -18.27 -22.78
N GLY A 652 -9.99 -18.79 -23.21
CA GLY A 652 -11.26 -18.08 -23.15
C GLY A 652 -11.72 -17.88 -21.70
N ALA A 653 -11.14 -16.90 -20.99
CA ALA A 653 -11.71 -16.13 -19.85
C ALA A 653 -10.67 -15.36 -18.98
N ALA A 654 -9.37 -15.29 -19.30
CA ALA A 654 -8.39 -14.66 -18.39
C ALA A 654 -7.28 -13.81 -19.04
N VAL A 655 -7.56 -13.20 -20.19
CA VAL A 655 -6.98 -11.89 -20.51
C VAL A 655 -8.08 -10.89 -20.18
N PRO A 656 -7.86 -9.89 -19.31
CA PRO A 656 -8.90 -8.90 -19.04
C PRO A 656 -9.23 -8.20 -20.36
N ARG A 657 -10.36 -8.57 -20.96
CA ARG A 657 -11.02 -7.74 -21.96
C ARG A 657 -11.29 -6.42 -21.26
N PRO A 658 -10.79 -5.28 -21.74
CA PRO A 658 -11.22 -4.00 -21.20
C PRO A 658 -12.73 -3.93 -21.42
N CYS A 659 -13.50 -3.88 -20.34
CA CYS A 659 -14.90 -3.49 -20.41
C CYS A 659 -14.94 -2.05 -20.95
N PHE A 660 -15.18 -1.91 -22.25
CA PHE A 660 -15.47 -0.63 -22.87
C PHE A 660 -16.98 -0.38 -22.79
N PRO A 661 -17.44 0.75 -22.23
CA PRO A 661 -18.73 1.28 -22.65
C PRO A 661 -18.56 1.78 -24.09
N HIS A 662 -19.19 1.09 -25.05
CA HIS A 662 -19.33 1.60 -26.42
C HIS A 662 -20.27 2.81 -26.41
N PRO A 663 -19.87 4.00 -26.88
CA PRO A 663 -20.79 4.86 -27.60
C PRO A 663 -20.85 4.36 -29.05
N CYS A 664 -22.02 3.86 -29.46
CA CYS A 664 -22.30 3.54 -30.86
C CYS A 664 -22.11 4.80 -31.73
N PHE A 665 -21.08 4.82 -32.57
CA PHE A 665 -21.01 5.68 -33.74
C PHE A 665 -21.23 4.80 -34.99
N PRO A 666 -22.21 5.11 -35.85
CA PRO A 666 -22.35 4.43 -37.13
C PRO A 666 -21.25 4.90 -38.11
N PRO A 667 -20.82 4.05 -39.05
CA PRO A 667 -19.85 4.43 -40.07
C PRO A 667 -20.44 5.48 -41.05
N PRO A 668 -19.62 6.38 -41.61
CA PRO A 668 -20.09 7.39 -42.53
C PRO A 668 -20.36 6.76 -43.91
N GLY A 669 -21.57 6.94 -44.44
CA GLY A 669 -21.84 6.72 -45.86
C GLY A 669 -22.98 5.79 -46.21
N THR A 670 -24.20 6.07 -45.75
CA THR A 670 -25.43 5.66 -46.47
C THR A 670 -26.49 6.74 -46.30
N ARG A 671 -26.92 7.30 -47.43
CA ARG A 671 -27.96 8.34 -47.51
C ARG A 671 -29.30 7.81 -46.97
N PRO A 672 -30.13 8.65 -46.31
CA PRO A 672 -31.47 8.25 -45.90
C PRO A 672 -32.39 8.26 -47.12
N GLN A 673 -32.98 7.11 -47.45
CA GLN A 673 -34.17 7.04 -48.30
C GLN A 673 -35.41 7.01 -47.43
N ALA A 674 -36.32 7.91 -47.74
CA ALA A 674 -37.65 8.03 -47.16
C ALA A 674 -38.53 6.83 -47.54
N VAL A 675 -39.40 6.41 -46.62
CA VAL A 675 -40.71 5.85 -46.95
C VAL A 675 -41.72 6.42 -45.96
N ALA A 676 -42.60 7.25 -46.50
CA ALA A 676 -43.89 7.59 -45.92
C ALA A 676 -44.90 6.50 -46.29
N ASP A 677 -45.83 6.22 -45.39
CA ASP A 677 -47.22 5.80 -45.60
C ASP A 677 -47.76 5.45 -44.19
N GLY A 678 -48.93 5.87 -43.72
CA GLY A 678 -50.13 6.33 -44.40
C GLY A 678 -51.34 5.70 -43.70
N ALA A 679 -52.01 6.50 -42.88
CA ALA A 679 -53.46 6.55 -42.68
C ALA A 679 -54.28 5.30 -42.21
N ASP A 680 -54.96 5.52 -41.08
CA ASP A 680 -56.43 5.59 -40.93
C ASP A 680 -57.25 4.49 -40.23
N ASP A 681 -58.15 5.05 -39.41
CA ASP A 681 -59.51 4.67 -39.06
C ASP A 681 -59.82 3.48 -38.13
N ARG A 682 -60.37 3.81 -36.95
CA ARG A 682 -61.80 3.59 -36.65
C ARG A 682 -62.27 4.29 -35.37
N ARG A 683 -63.28 5.16 -35.58
CA ARG A 683 -64.10 5.88 -34.58
C ARG A 683 -65.16 5.01 -33.87
N ARG A 684 -65.78 5.66 -32.86
CA ARG A 684 -67.12 5.49 -32.22
C ARG A 684 -67.07 4.75 -30.89
N THR A 685 -67.67 5.21 -29.78
CA THR A 685 -68.77 6.16 -29.41
C THR A 685 -68.69 6.26 -27.87
N GLY A 686 -69.07 7.28 -27.11
CA GLY A 686 -70.03 8.38 -27.26
C GLY A 686 -70.86 8.49 -25.95
N ARG A 687 -71.09 9.73 -25.48
CA ARG A 687 -72.11 10.22 -24.52
C ARG A 687 -71.96 9.97 -23.01
N GLY A 688 -71.90 11.08 -22.26
CA GLY A 688 -72.53 11.23 -20.93
C GLY A 688 -74.05 11.46 -21.05
N PRO A 689 -74.79 11.51 -19.92
CA PRO A 689 -75.13 12.80 -19.34
C PRO A 689 -75.28 12.86 -17.78
N ALA A 690 -75.38 14.12 -17.34
CA ALA A 690 -75.84 14.79 -16.11
C ALA A 690 -76.59 14.07 -14.95
N ASP A 691 -76.31 14.64 -13.77
CA ASP A 691 -77.19 15.09 -12.67
C ASP A 691 -77.77 14.17 -11.58
N THR A 692 -77.98 14.83 -10.42
CA THR A 692 -78.57 14.45 -9.11
C THR A 692 -77.62 13.71 -8.16
N GLY A 693 -77.49 14.03 -6.87
CA GLY A 693 -78.16 14.97 -5.97
C GLY A 693 -77.64 14.71 -4.54
N ALA A 694 -77.86 15.67 -3.65
CA ALA A 694 -77.46 15.73 -2.23
C ALA A 694 -77.75 14.46 -1.38
N ASP A 695 -76.96 14.18 -0.35
CA ASP A 695 -77.27 14.62 1.04
C ASP A 695 -76.30 14.09 2.13
N SER A 696 -76.11 14.96 3.14
CA SER A 696 -75.99 14.65 4.58
C SER A 696 -74.72 14.09 5.25
N ALA A 697 -74.10 14.99 6.04
CA ALA A 697 -73.80 14.91 7.48
C ALA A 697 -72.69 13.99 8.06
N ALA A 698 -71.66 14.68 8.57
CA ALA A 698 -71.24 14.78 9.99
C ALA A 698 -71.14 13.53 10.91
N ALA A 699 -69.98 13.52 11.59
CA ALA A 699 -69.69 13.04 12.96
C ALA A 699 -69.50 11.52 13.18
N GLY A 700 -68.31 11.20 13.68
CA GLY A 700 -67.86 9.90 14.16
C GLY A 700 -66.35 9.90 14.35
#